data_AF-A0AA40JF61-F1
#
_entry.id   AF-A0AA40JF61-F1
#
_cell.length_a   1.000
_cell.length_b   1.000
_cell.length_c   1.000
_cell.angle_alpha   90.00
_cell.angle_beta   90.00
_cell.angle_gamma   90.00
#
_symmetry.space_group_name_H-M   'P 1'
#
loop_
_entity.id
_entity.type
_entity.pdbx_description
1 polymer ?
#
loop_
_entity_poly.entity_id
_entity_poly.type
_entity_poly.pdbx_seq_one_letter_code
_entity_poly.pdbx_strand_id
1 'polypeptide(L)'
;MSAAPVALPDAAPPAGLPDPATLARLASEFLAALPGQPAAPNAGAGSGAVGGVPSALPAAAPMLASVSNPAPPGSPLAGPGGTGTGVPGIGVPPGKVPGANLVPVPTHVLSLGNRTPALVGHAAAQNGWPDSAVAIAPALEPRAGGVALGVSPVPEPDAVRRAGDASAAAAPSPWSYYFVEPASDEWWRDAARTPIDVPRDGVASPRAFGLPDENAWRDLLSIGRPAADRHRASRYFVDDAQPTNAHAPGAGAHPPFDVAAIRRDFPILAERVNGKPLVWFDNAATTHKPQAVIDRLAHFYAHENSNIHRAAHALAARATDAYEHARATVQRFIGAASPDEIVFVRGATEAINLIAKTWGVGNVGEGDEIVVSHLEHHANIVPWQQLAASVGAALRVIPVDDAGQVLLGEYRKLLNDRTKIVSVTQVSNALGTVVPVKEIVELAHRAGAKVLVDGAQSISHMRVDVQALDADFFVFSGHKIYGPTGIGVVYGKRALLDGMPPWQGGGNMIADVTFERTVFQPPPNRFEAGTGNIADAVGLGAALDYVARIGIERIARYEHDLLAYAAGVLAPVPGVRLIGTARDKASVLSFVLKGYETEEVGRALNAAGIAVRSGHHCAQPILRRFGLEATVRASLAFYNTRDEVDAMVDVVRELAARRI
;
A
#
# COMPACT_ATOMS: atom_id res chain seq x y z
N MET A 1 0.79 -36.27 49.65
CA MET A 1 -0.29 -37.01 48.95
C MET A 1 0.09 -37.03 47.48
N SER A 2 0.40 -38.22 46.96
CA SER A 2 0.82 -38.46 45.58
C SER A 2 -0.41 -38.46 44.67
N ALA A 3 -0.39 -37.73 43.55
CA ALA A 3 -1.43 -37.76 42.53
C ALA A 3 -0.95 -38.63 41.36
N ALA A 4 -1.74 -39.65 41.03
CA ALA A 4 -1.47 -40.63 39.98
C ALA A 4 -1.61 -40.03 38.56
N PRO A 5 -0.90 -40.57 37.54
CA PRO A 5 -1.06 -40.15 36.16
C PRO A 5 -2.37 -40.73 35.56
N VAL A 6 -3.05 -39.91 34.76
CA VAL A 6 -4.28 -40.25 34.03
C VAL A 6 -3.93 -41.15 32.84
N ALA A 7 -4.57 -42.32 32.74
CA ALA A 7 -4.46 -43.23 31.59
C ALA A 7 -5.35 -42.76 30.44
N LEU A 8 -4.83 -42.80 29.21
CA LEU A 8 -5.61 -42.62 27.98
C LEU A 8 -6.35 -43.92 27.63
N PRO A 9 -7.59 -43.87 27.12
CA PRO A 9 -8.33 -45.07 26.75
C PRO A 9 -7.81 -45.66 25.42
N ASP A 10 -7.60 -46.98 25.41
CA ASP A 10 -7.38 -47.79 24.21
C ASP A 10 -8.64 -47.79 23.34
N ALA A 11 -8.76 -46.82 22.44
CA ALA A 11 -9.76 -46.81 21.38
C ALA A 11 -9.15 -47.43 20.11
N ALA A 12 -9.54 -48.66 19.79
CA ALA A 12 -9.24 -49.26 18.49
C ALA A 12 -9.86 -48.41 17.36
N PRO A 13 -9.14 -48.17 16.25
CA PRO A 13 -9.66 -47.37 15.14
C PRO A 13 -10.86 -48.06 14.46
N PRO A 14 -11.81 -47.30 13.88
CA PRO A 14 -13.00 -47.86 13.25
C PRO A 14 -12.66 -48.76 12.06
N ALA A 15 -13.40 -49.86 11.93
CA ALA A 15 -13.18 -50.88 10.91
C ALA A 15 -13.34 -50.30 9.48
N GLY A 16 -12.35 -50.57 8.62
CA GLY A 16 -12.34 -50.15 7.22
C GLY A 16 -11.20 -49.20 6.83
N LEU A 17 -10.37 -48.75 7.78
CA LEU A 17 -9.13 -48.03 7.49
C LEU A 17 -7.95 -49.01 7.35
N PRO A 18 -7.04 -48.82 6.37
CA PRO A 18 -5.81 -49.59 6.29
C PRO A 18 -4.99 -49.42 7.57
N ASP A 19 -4.25 -50.45 7.97
CA ASP A 19 -3.44 -50.37 9.18
C ASP A 19 -2.43 -49.19 9.10
N PRO A 20 -2.02 -48.62 10.26
CA PRO A 20 -1.13 -47.46 10.29
C PRO A 20 0.23 -47.67 9.60
N ALA A 21 0.73 -48.91 9.54
CA ALA A 21 1.97 -49.24 8.84
C ALA A 21 1.77 -49.25 7.32
N THR A 22 0.61 -49.68 6.84
CA THR A 22 0.19 -49.59 5.44
C THR A 22 0.03 -48.14 5.00
N LEU A 23 -0.56 -47.28 5.83
CA LEU A 23 -0.65 -45.83 5.57
C LEU A 23 0.73 -45.16 5.53
N ALA A 24 1.62 -45.51 6.46
CA ALA A 24 2.99 -45.00 6.48
C ALA A 24 3.80 -45.44 5.25
N ARG A 25 3.60 -46.67 4.78
CA ARG A 25 4.23 -47.19 3.56
C ARG A 25 3.72 -46.47 2.30
N LEU A 26 2.41 -46.28 2.17
CA LEU A 26 1.82 -45.56 1.04
C LEU A 26 2.24 -44.08 1.01
N ALA A 27 2.32 -43.43 2.17
CA ALA A 27 2.80 -42.05 2.28
C ALA A 27 4.29 -41.94 1.89
N SER A 28 5.11 -42.93 2.27
CA SER A 28 6.52 -42.99 1.90
C SER A 28 6.71 -43.25 0.40
N GLU A 29 5.88 -44.12 -0.19
CA GLU A 29 5.89 -44.40 -1.64
C GLU A 29 5.42 -43.19 -2.47
N PHE A 30 4.42 -42.44 -1.98
CA PHE A 30 3.94 -41.22 -2.63
C PHE A 30 5.00 -40.10 -2.63
N LEU A 31 5.76 -39.95 -1.54
CA LEU A 31 6.81 -38.94 -1.40
C LEU A 31 8.12 -39.31 -2.12
N ALA A 32 8.31 -40.58 -2.48
CA ALA A 32 9.49 -41.07 -3.19
C ALA A 32 9.39 -41.00 -4.73
N ALA A 33 8.21 -40.68 -5.28
CA ALA A 33 8.01 -40.60 -6.73
C ALA A 33 8.36 -39.20 -7.28
N LEU A 34 9.34 -39.12 -8.20
CA LEU A 34 9.63 -37.90 -8.96
C LEU A 34 8.53 -37.63 -10.02
N PRO A 35 8.25 -36.36 -10.38
CA PRO A 35 7.19 -36.03 -11.34
C PRO A 35 7.53 -36.58 -12.74
N GLY A 36 6.63 -37.36 -13.33
CA GLY A 36 6.69 -37.73 -14.76
C GLY A 36 6.91 -39.21 -15.12
N GLN A 37 6.82 -40.14 -14.16
CA GLN A 37 6.81 -41.59 -14.45
C GLN A 37 5.41 -42.17 -14.20
N PRO A 38 4.80 -42.93 -15.14
CA PRO A 38 3.49 -43.51 -14.92
C PRO A 38 3.57 -44.68 -13.92
N ALA A 39 2.76 -44.63 -12.88
CA ALA A 39 2.61 -45.73 -11.93
C ALA A 39 1.95 -46.94 -12.62
N ALA A 40 2.59 -48.12 -12.53
CA ALA A 40 2.00 -49.38 -12.96
C ALA A 40 0.85 -49.79 -11.99
N PRO A 41 -0.27 -50.33 -12.48
CA PRO A 41 -1.44 -50.58 -11.65
C PRO A 41 -1.34 -51.93 -10.94
N ASN A 42 -1.59 -51.95 -9.63
CA ASN A 42 -1.95 -53.17 -8.90
C ASN A 42 -3.23 -52.92 -8.12
N ALA A 43 -4.36 -53.37 -8.68
CA ALA A 43 -5.56 -53.71 -7.93
C ALA A 43 -6.35 -54.75 -8.73
N GLY A 44 -6.38 -55.99 -8.23
CA GLY A 44 -7.35 -56.97 -8.66
C GLY A 44 -8.65 -56.77 -7.89
N ALA A 45 -9.74 -56.43 -8.60
CA ALA A 45 -11.11 -56.84 -8.28
C ALA A 45 -12.05 -56.51 -9.45
N GLY A 46 -12.55 -57.55 -10.14
CA GLY A 46 -13.95 -57.59 -10.59
C GLY A 46 -14.32 -57.14 -12.01
N SER A 47 -14.45 -58.14 -12.88
CA SER A 47 -15.45 -58.27 -13.97
C SER A 47 -15.24 -57.52 -15.30
N GLY A 48 -15.35 -58.28 -16.39
CA GLY A 48 -15.45 -57.76 -17.76
C GLY A 48 -14.65 -58.61 -18.74
N ALA A 49 -15.35 -59.42 -19.52
CA ALA A 49 -14.81 -60.50 -20.33
C ALA A 49 -14.21 -60.07 -21.68
N VAL A 50 -13.52 -61.06 -22.28
CA VAL A 50 -13.28 -61.33 -23.72
C VAL A 50 -12.00 -60.76 -24.35
N GLY A 51 -11.02 -61.67 -24.56
CA GLY A 51 -10.41 -61.85 -25.89
C GLY A 51 -8.88 -61.75 -26.01
N GLY A 52 -8.23 -62.88 -26.34
CA GLY A 52 -7.01 -62.89 -27.16
C GLY A 52 -5.69 -63.29 -26.48
N VAL A 53 -5.01 -64.29 -27.03
CA VAL A 53 -3.83 -65.04 -26.54
C VAL A 53 -2.55 -64.62 -27.37
N PRO A 54 -1.33 -65.21 -27.26
CA PRO A 54 -0.18 -64.80 -26.42
C PRO A 54 1.15 -64.56 -27.19
N SER A 55 2.27 -64.53 -26.45
CA SER A 55 3.68 -64.90 -26.83
C SER A 55 4.59 -63.76 -27.32
N ALA A 56 5.91 -63.68 -27.11
CA ALA A 56 6.91 -64.37 -26.29
C ALA A 56 8.21 -63.51 -26.25
N LEU A 57 9.13 -63.88 -25.34
CA LEU A 57 10.52 -63.44 -25.02
C LEU A 57 11.51 -63.41 -26.23
N PRO A 58 12.86 -63.12 -26.16
CA PRO A 58 13.78 -62.99 -24.99
C PRO A 58 14.97 -61.97 -25.02
N ALA A 59 15.58 -61.79 -23.83
CA ALA A 59 17.01 -61.71 -23.43
C ALA A 59 18.11 -60.93 -24.21
N ALA A 60 18.88 -60.10 -23.47
CA ALA A 60 20.36 -60.19 -23.33
C ALA A 60 20.91 -59.18 -22.28
N ALA A 61 21.77 -59.66 -21.37
CA ALA A 61 22.58 -58.89 -20.40
C ALA A 61 23.97 -58.52 -21.03
N PRO A 62 24.92 -57.74 -20.44
CA PRO A 62 25.32 -57.72 -19.02
C PRO A 62 25.76 -56.37 -18.39
N MET A 63 26.06 -56.47 -17.10
CA MET A 63 26.59 -55.50 -16.12
C MET A 63 27.89 -54.77 -16.53
N LEU A 64 28.04 -53.51 -16.10
CA LEU A 64 29.32 -52.94 -15.63
C LEU A 64 29.09 -51.74 -14.69
N ALA A 65 29.79 -51.80 -13.56
CA ALA A 65 29.71 -50.90 -12.40
C ALA A 65 30.35 -49.52 -12.66
N SER A 66 29.76 -48.46 -12.09
CA SER A 66 30.41 -47.16 -11.96
C SER A 66 31.07 -47.02 -10.59
N VAL A 67 32.38 -46.82 -10.64
CA VAL A 67 33.29 -46.51 -9.55
C VAL A 67 33.08 -45.07 -9.08
N SER A 68 32.85 -44.88 -7.78
CA SER A 68 32.89 -43.58 -7.11
C SER A 68 34.34 -43.25 -6.75
N ASN A 69 34.85 -42.11 -7.23
CA ASN A 69 36.17 -41.59 -6.87
C ASN A 69 35.98 -40.39 -5.92
N PRO A 70 36.40 -40.44 -4.64
CA PRO A 70 36.32 -39.29 -3.74
C PRO A 70 37.50 -38.33 -3.98
N ALA A 71 37.19 -37.03 -4.05
CA ALA A 71 38.16 -35.96 -4.22
C ALA A 71 39.13 -35.86 -3.01
N PRO A 72 40.41 -35.50 -3.23
CA PRO A 72 41.42 -35.43 -2.18
C PRO A 72 41.26 -34.21 -1.25
N PRO A 73 41.88 -34.24 -0.05
CA PRO A 73 41.65 -33.26 1.02
C PRO A 73 42.12 -31.85 0.64
N GLY A 74 41.25 -30.84 0.81
CA GLY A 74 41.58 -29.41 0.59
C GLY A 74 40.51 -28.55 -0.10
N SER A 75 39.32 -29.09 -0.38
CA SER A 75 38.25 -28.34 -1.08
C SER A 75 37.31 -27.57 -0.12
N PRO A 76 37.02 -26.27 -0.37
CA PRO A 76 36.30 -25.39 0.57
C PRO A 76 34.76 -25.45 0.49
N LEU A 77 34.17 -26.56 0.05
CA LEU A 77 32.72 -26.68 -0.19
C LEU A 77 31.98 -27.64 0.77
N ALA A 78 32.46 -27.83 2.00
CA ALA A 78 31.77 -28.63 3.02
C ALA A 78 31.67 -27.91 4.38
N GLY A 79 30.47 -27.44 4.72
CA GLY A 79 30.10 -26.99 6.08
C GLY A 79 29.57 -28.17 6.92
N PRO A 80 29.77 -28.17 8.25
CA PRO A 80 29.67 -29.38 9.06
C PRO A 80 28.24 -29.61 9.59
N GLY A 81 27.69 -30.81 9.37
CA GLY A 81 26.46 -31.21 10.07
C GLY A 81 25.65 -32.37 9.46
N GLY A 82 26.25 -33.55 9.32
CA GLY A 82 25.54 -34.81 9.09
C GLY A 82 26.54 -35.96 8.90
N THR A 83 26.42 -37.17 9.45
CA THR A 83 25.41 -37.84 10.29
C THR A 83 26.03 -39.14 10.82
N GLY A 84 25.65 -39.59 12.03
CA GLY A 84 25.60 -41.01 12.45
C GLY A 84 26.89 -41.65 13.01
N THR A 85 26.91 -42.71 13.83
CA THR A 85 25.92 -43.52 14.58
C THR A 85 26.73 -44.50 15.47
N GLY A 86 26.34 -44.74 16.75
CA GLY A 86 26.57 -46.02 17.49
C GLY A 86 27.74 -46.19 18.52
N VAL A 87 27.44 -46.01 19.84
CA VAL A 87 27.67 -46.81 21.10
C VAL A 87 28.81 -47.89 21.17
N PRO A 88 29.45 -48.32 22.32
CA PRO A 88 29.36 -48.01 23.80
C PRO A 88 30.69 -47.79 24.63
N GLY A 89 30.56 -47.12 25.79
CA GLY A 89 30.94 -47.61 27.14
C GLY A 89 32.40 -47.65 27.65
N ILE A 90 32.74 -46.82 28.66
CA ILE A 90 33.57 -47.16 29.84
C ILE A 90 32.99 -46.41 31.07
N GLY A 91 32.71 -47.13 32.16
CA GLY A 91 32.12 -46.61 33.42
C GLY A 91 33.17 -46.25 34.49
N VAL A 92 32.83 -45.40 35.49
CA VAL A 92 32.41 -45.69 36.90
C VAL A 92 33.27 -44.75 37.81
N PRO A 93 32.91 -44.28 39.04
CA PRO A 93 31.68 -44.41 39.86
C PRO A 93 31.07 -43.07 40.38
N PRO A 94 29.90 -43.15 41.06
CA PRO A 94 29.12 -42.04 41.63
C PRO A 94 29.32 -41.82 43.15
N GLY A 95 28.87 -40.68 43.67
CA GLY A 95 28.73 -40.47 45.13
C GLY A 95 28.00 -39.21 45.59
N LYS A 96 26.76 -39.40 46.07
CA LYS A 96 25.99 -38.65 47.10
C LYS A 96 25.26 -37.33 46.74
N VAL A 97 23.93 -37.46 46.59
CA VAL A 97 22.83 -36.48 46.85
C VAL A 97 22.54 -36.49 48.40
N PRO A 98 21.72 -35.64 49.08
CA PRO A 98 20.79 -34.59 48.59
C PRO A 98 20.52 -33.33 49.47
N GLY A 99 19.81 -32.34 48.90
CA GLY A 99 18.70 -31.63 49.59
C GLY A 99 18.91 -30.17 50.03
N ALA A 100 18.14 -29.25 49.44
CA ALA A 100 17.27 -28.27 50.14
C ALA A 100 16.78 -27.19 49.16
N ASN A 101 15.46 -27.10 49.02
CA ASN A 101 14.73 -26.01 48.39
C ASN A 101 14.93 -24.71 49.17
N LEU A 102 15.03 -23.55 48.50
CA LEU A 102 14.38 -22.29 48.93
C LEU A 102 14.24 -21.33 47.72
N VAL A 103 13.03 -20.77 47.62
CA VAL A 103 12.43 -19.81 46.68
C VAL A 103 12.27 -18.49 47.51
N PRO A 104 11.91 -17.28 47.03
CA PRO A 104 12.19 -16.49 45.80
C PRO A 104 12.50 -14.95 46.02
N VAL A 105 12.90 -14.22 44.94
CA VAL A 105 12.82 -12.74 44.62
C VAL A 105 13.41 -11.70 45.65
N PRO A 106 13.54 -10.36 45.41
CA PRO A 106 13.37 -9.52 44.20
C PRO A 106 14.36 -8.31 43.96
N THR A 107 14.33 -7.79 42.72
CA THR A 107 14.38 -6.38 42.24
C THR A 107 15.60 -5.44 42.36
N HIS A 108 15.69 -4.57 41.32
CA HIS A 108 16.35 -3.26 41.12
C HIS A 108 17.77 -3.26 40.52
N VAL A 109 17.99 -2.85 39.26
CA VAL A 109 17.96 -1.50 38.61
C VAL A 109 19.30 -0.74 38.73
N LEU A 110 19.88 -0.45 37.54
CA LEU A 110 20.97 0.48 37.15
C LEU A 110 22.44 0.08 37.38
N SER A 111 23.17 -0.14 36.28
CA SER A 111 24.20 0.83 35.84
C SER A 111 24.59 0.65 34.36
N LEU A 112 24.49 1.76 33.61
CA LEU A 112 25.19 2.00 32.35
C LEU A 112 26.63 2.38 32.71
N GLY A 113 27.61 1.65 32.19
CA GLY A 113 29.02 2.00 32.34
C GLY A 113 29.95 0.87 31.99
N ASN A 114 30.72 1.04 30.92
CA ASN A 114 31.87 0.24 30.49
C ASN A 114 31.61 -1.20 30.00
N ARG A 115 31.45 -1.33 28.68
CA ARG A 115 32.05 -2.45 27.94
C ARG A 115 32.59 -1.98 26.59
N THR A 116 33.88 -1.66 26.56
CA THR A 116 34.71 -1.73 25.36
C THR A 116 34.90 -3.21 24.97
N PRO A 117 34.93 -3.56 23.67
CA PRO A 117 35.11 -4.95 23.25
C PRO A 117 36.57 -5.37 23.35
N ALA A 118 36.84 -6.46 24.07
CA ALA A 118 38.11 -7.16 23.99
C ALA A 118 38.21 -7.90 22.65
N LEU A 119 39.13 -7.46 21.79
CA LEU A 119 39.53 -8.15 20.58
C LEU A 119 40.41 -9.36 20.94
N VAL A 120 39.96 -10.57 20.58
CA VAL A 120 40.78 -11.78 20.60
C VAL A 120 41.34 -12.02 19.19
N GLY A 121 42.59 -12.49 19.13
CA GLY A 121 43.50 -12.44 17.98
C GLY A 121 43.05 -13.17 16.71
N HIS A 122 43.46 -12.60 15.58
CA HIS A 122 43.19 -13.09 14.23
C HIS A 122 44.07 -14.29 13.90
N ALA A 123 43.51 -15.23 13.14
CA ALA A 123 44.23 -16.32 12.50
C ALA A 123 45.20 -15.78 11.42
N ALA A 124 46.39 -16.38 11.34
CA ALA A 124 47.42 -16.01 10.37
C ALA A 124 47.01 -16.40 8.93
N ALA A 125 47.20 -15.49 7.98
CA ALA A 125 47.03 -15.78 6.55
C ALA A 125 48.18 -16.65 6.01
N GLN A 126 47.85 -17.64 5.18
CA GLN A 126 48.78 -18.65 4.63
C GLN A 126 49.69 -18.16 3.48
N ASN A 127 49.87 -16.86 3.30
CA ASN A 127 50.59 -16.29 2.14
C ASN A 127 51.81 -15.41 2.48
N GLY A 128 52.31 -15.44 3.73
CA GLY A 128 53.72 -15.12 4.00
C GLY A 128 54.19 -13.66 3.82
N TRP A 129 53.31 -12.67 3.97
CA TRP A 129 53.69 -11.25 4.03
C TRP A 129 53.15 -10.59 5.31
N PRO A 130 53.94 -9.74 6.02
CA PRO A 130 53.50 -9.09 7.26
C PRO A 130 52.71 -7.80 7.00
N ASP A 131 51.50 -7.72 7.59
CA ASP A 131 50.69 -6.49 7.60
C ASP A 131 51.26 -5.47 8.60
N SER A 132 51.63 -4.30 8.09
CA SER A 132 51.88 -3.11 8.91
C SER A 132 50.58 -2.31 9.02
N ALA A 133 50.01 -2.27 10.21
CA ALA A 133 48.85 -1.45 10.52
C ALA A 133 49.27 0.01 10.75
N VAL A 134 48.61 0.95 10.08
CA VAL A 134 48.36 2.29 10.65
C VAL A 134 46.92 2.68 10.32
N ALA A 135 46.12 2.78 11.37
CA ALA A 135 44.81 3.40 11.36
C ALA A 135 44.97 4.87 11.80
N ILE A 136 44.51 5.83 10.98
CA ILE A 136 44.10 7.16 11.45
C ILE A 136 42.85 7.56 10.65
N ALA A 137 41.74 7.76 11.35
CA ALA A 137 40.52 8.39 10.85
C ALA A 137 40.42 9.83 11.43
N PRO A 138 39.50 10.70 10.96
CA PRO A 138 39.83 11.92 10.24
C PRO A 138 39.57 13.21 11.06
N ALA A 139 40.20 14.32 10.67
CA ALA A 139 39.78 15.65 11.10
C ALA A 139 40.14 16.72 10.05
N LEU A 140 39.13 17.57 9.74
CA LEU A 140 39.15 19.03 9.50
C LEU A 140 40.49 19.65 9.04
N GLU A 141 40.63 20.52 8.05
CA GLU A 141 39.74 21.58 7.53
C GLU A 141 40.45 22.28 6.31
N PRO A 142 39.92 23.36 5.69
CA PRO A 142 40.12 23.72 4.29
C PRO A 142 41.32 24.67 4.07
N ARG A 143 41.71 24.89 2.80
CA ARG A 143 42.32 26.17 2.39
C ARG A 143 42.34 26.38 0.88
N ALA A 144 41.79 27.54 0.50
CA ALA A 144 42.04 28.24 -0.74
C ALA A 144 43.44 28.86 -0.77
N GLY A 145 43.98 29.08 -1.98
CA GLY A 145 44.76 30.28 -2.30
C GLY A 145 46.21 30.11 -2.79
N GLY A 146 46.39 30.21 -4.12
CA GLY A 146 47.50 30.93 -4.82
C GLY A 146 48.89 30.26 -4.85
N VAL A 147 49.75 30.43 -5.87
CA VAL A 147 49.91 31.50 -6.86
C VAL A 147 50.73 31.01 -8.08
N ALA A 148 50.30 31.46 -9.27
CA ALA A 148 51.00 31.82 -10.52
C ALA A 148 51.89 30.84 -11.31
N LEU A 149 51.55 30.71 -12.61
CA LEU A 149 52.27 31.21 -13.81
C LEU A 149 51.35 30.89 -15.02
N GLY A 150 50.96 31.75 -15.96
CA GLY A 150 51.17 33.16 -16.27
C GLY A 150 50.12 33.60 -17.32
N VAL A 151 49.93 34.91 -17.46
CA VAL A 151 48.85 35.60 -18.21
C VAL A 151 49.38 36.21 -19.50
N SER A 152 48.56 36.29 -20.56
CA SER A 152 48.27 37.58 -21.27
C SER A 152 47.05 37.54 -22.22
N PRO A 153 46.37 38.68 -22.43
CA PRO A 153 44.92 38.78 -22.68
C PRO A 153 44.51 39.44 -24.02
N VAL A 154 43.23 39.21 -24.41
CA VAL A 154 42.16 40.06 -25.04
C VAL A 154 42.56 41.13 -26.10
N PRO A 155 41.73 41.36 -27.14
CA PRO A 155 40.88 42.56 -27.09
C PRO A 155 39.43 42.37 -27.62
N GLU A 156 38.46 42.91 -26.89
CA GLU A 156 37.20 43.45 -27.46
C GLU A 156 37.47 44.81 -28.15
N PRO A 157 36.58 45.29 -29.02
CA PRO A 157 36.48 46.69 -29.37
C PRO A 157 35.22 47.38 -28.79
N ASP A 158 35.48 48.55 -28.19
CA ASP A 158 34.53 49.51 -27.62
C ASP A 158 33.72 50.33 -28.66
N ALA A 159 32.46 50.60 -28.28
CA ALA A 159 31.69 51.86 -28.31
C ALA A 159 31.59 52.76 -29.56
N VAL A 160 30.35 53.01 -30.03
CA VAL A 160 29.87 54.36 -30.46
C VAL A 160 28.39 54.59 -30.10
N ARG A 161 28.12 55.85 -29.71
CA ARG A 161 26.91 56.54 -29.22
C ARG A 161 25.67 56.59 -30.14
N ARG A 162 24.52 56.72 -29.44
CA ARG A 162 23.35 57.62 -29.65
C ARG A 162 22.33 57.38 -30.79
N ALA A 163 21.07 57.35 -30.30
CA ALA A 163 19.87 58.03 -30.79
C ALA A 163 19.08 57.44 -31.97
N GLY A 164 17.76 57.44 -31.79
CA GLY A 164 16.82 57.76 -32.86
C GLY A 164 15.93 56.62 -33.31
N ASP A 165 14.63 56.84 -33.14
CA ASP A 165 13.52 56.11 -33.76
C ASP A 165 13.74 55.83 -35.25
N ALA A 166 13.25 54.68 -35.73
CA ALA A 166 12.23 54.58 -36.78
C ALA A 166 12.21 53.19 -37.43
N SER A 167 10.98 52.66 -37.51
CA SER A 167 10.41 51.74 -38.49
C SER A 167 11.30 51.08 -39.56
N ALA A 168 11.16 49.76 -39.69
CA ALA A 168 10.54 49.07 -40.84
C ALA A 168 11.25 47.74 -41.16
N ALA A 169 10.58 46.62 -40.87
CA ALA A 169 10.80 45.38 -41.61
C ALA A 169 9.44 44.73 -41.87
N ALA A 170 9.15 44.52 -43.15
CA ALA A 170 7.99 43.84 -43.67
C ALA A 170 8.12 42.30 -43.49
N ALA A 171 7.15 41.72 -42.77
CA ALA A 171 6.25 40.58 -43.09
C ALA A 171 6.71 39.36 -43.96
N PRO A 172 6.03 38.17 -43.94
CA PRO A 172 4.88 37.71 -43.11
C PRO A 172 4.87 36.21 -42.63
N SER A 173 4.08 35.99 -41.57
CA SER A 173 3.07 34.91 -41.31
C SER A 173 3.44 33.43 -41.05
N PRO A 174 2.50 32.61 -40.50
CA PRO A 174 1.34 32.92 -39.63
C PRO A 174 1.28 32.00 -38.36
N TRP A 175 0.31 32.26 -37.48
CA TRP A 175 -0.40 31.36 -36.53
C TRP A 175 -0.67 32.11 -35.22
N SER A 176 -1.87 32.68 -35.18
CA SER A 176 -2.46 33.47 -34.11
C SER A 176 -3.66 32.72 -33.55
N TYR A 177 -3.77 32.56 -32.23
CA TYR A 177 -5.04 32.63 -31.48
C TYR A 177 -4.75 32.98 -30.01
N TYR A 178 -5.00 34.23 -29.66
CA TYR A 178 -5.30 34.73 -28.32
C TYR A 178 -6.69 35.38 -28.43
N PHE A 179 -7.60 35.08 -27.51
CA PHE A 179 -8.74 35.94 -27.21
C PHE A 179 -8.42 36.71 -25.93
N VAL A 180 -8.21 38.01 -26.08
CA VAL A 180 -8.33 39.02 -25.03
C VAL A 180 -9.50 39.89 -25.46
N GLU A 181 -10.60 39.86 -24.72
CA GLU A 181 -11.60 40.93 -24.74
C GLU A 181 -11.36 41.87 -23.56
N PRO A 182 -11.58 43.19 -23.73
CA PRO A 182 -11.34 44.17 -22.69
C PRO A 182 -12.41 44.09 -21.59
N ALA A 183 -11.96 44.17 -20.34
CA ALA A 183 -12.78 44.16 -19.15
C ALA A 183 -13.81 45.31 -19.15
N SER A 184 -15.08 44.95 -19.03
CA SER A 184 -16.11 45.89 -18.58
C SER A 184 -16.00 46.06 -17.06
N ASP A 185 -15.90 47.32 -16.62
CA ASP A 185 -15.69 47.77 -15.24
C ASP A 185 -16.87 47.54 -14.27
N GLU A 186 -17.77 46.59 -14.55
CA GLU A 186 -19.05 46.46 -13.82
C GLU A 186 -19.15 45.24 -12.91
N TRP A 187 -18.26 44.25 -13.01
CA TRP A 187 -18.36 43.00 -12.23
C TRP A 187 -18.09 43.16 -10.72
N TRP A 188 -17.27 44.14 -10.32
CA TRP A 188 -16.84 44.26 -8.92
C TRP A 188 -17.85 45.00 -8.03
N ARG A 189 -18.79 45.75 -8.60
CA ARG A 189 -19.74 46.58 -7.82
C ARG A 189 -20.92 45.80 -7.24
N ASP A 190 -21.22 44.61 -7.76
CA ASP A 190 -22.38 43.82 -7.30
C ASP A 190 -22.01 42.73 -6.26
N ALA A 191 -20.73 42.36 -6.17
CA ALA A 191 -20.24 41.36 -5.20
C ALA A 191 -20.17 41.86 -3.74
N ALA A 192 -20.40 43.15 -3.50
CA ALA A 192 -20.24 43.77 -2.17
C ALA A 192 -21.53 43.84 -1.33
N ARG A 193 -22.65 43.23 -1.75
CA ARG A 193 -23.95 43.35 -1.03
C ARG A 193 -24.81 42.09 -0.93
N THR A 194 -24.23 40.89 -0.97
CA THR A 194 -25.01 39.67 -0.70
C THR A 194 -24.70 39.17 0.72
N PRO A 195 -25.63 39.33 1.69
CA PRO A 195 -25.42 38.74 3.02
C PRO A 195 -25.37 37.22 2.88
N ILE A 196 -24.36 36.60 3.50
CA ILE A 196 -24.28 35.16 3.66
C ILE A 196 -25.41 34.76 4.60
N ASP A 197 -26.46 34.14 4.05
CA ASP A 197 -27.58 33.62 4.84
C ASP A 197 -27.17 32.27 5.44
N VAL A 198 -27.06 32.24 6.78
CA VAL A 198 -26.78 31.02 7.55
C VAL A 198 -28.14 30.48 8.01
N PRO A 199 -28.61 29.32 7.50
CA PRO A 199 -29.89 28.77 7.92
C PRO A 199 -29.85 28.47 9.42
N ARG A 200 -30.79 29.04 10.19
CA ARG A 200 -30.89 28.86 11.64
C ARG A 200 -31.25 27.43 12.08
N ASP A 201 -31.64 26.58 11.14
CA ASP A 201 -32.27 25.28 11.43
C ASP A 201 -31.36 24.07 11.17
N GLY A 202 -30.07 24.26 10.90
CA GLY A 202 -29.09 23.16 10.88
C GLY A 202 -29.22 22.17 9.72
N VAL A 203 -29.95 22.49 8.65
CA VAL A 203 -30.03 21.68 7.43
C VAL A 203 -29.13 22.29 6.35
N ALA A 204 -28.23 21.48 5.78
CA ALA A 204 -27.27 21.92 4.77
C ALA A 204 -27.93 22.17 3.40
N SER A 205 -27.48 23.20 2.68
CA SER A 205 -27.90 23.51 1.30
C SER A 205 -26.79 23.16 0.28
N PRO A 206 -27.14 22.90 -1.00
CA PRO A 206 -26.18 22.53 -2.06
C PRO A 206 -25.02 23.52 -2.24
N ARG A 207 -25.23 24.80 -1.92
CA ARG A 207 -24.21 25.85 -1.98
C ARG A 207 -23.03 25.60 -1.02
N ALA A 208 -23.24 24.89 0.09
CA ALA A 208 -22.17 24.54 1.02
C ALA A 208 -21.15 23.54 0.43
N PHE A 209 -21.47 22.93 -0.71
CA PHE A 209 -20.63 21.99 -1.45
C PHE A 209 -20.17 22.55 -2.82
N GLY A 210 -20.34 23.85 -3.06
CA GLY A 210 -19.97 24.48 -4.33
C GLY A 210 -20.88 24.11 -5.51
N LEU A 211 -22.08 23.60 -5.25
CA LEU A 211 -23.07 23.26 -6.28
C LEU A 211 -24.09 24.40 -6.47
N PRO A 212 -24.62 24.62 -7.70
CA PRO A 212 -25.74 25.54 -7.93
C PRO A 212 -26.97 25.14 -7.10
N ASP A 213 -27.79 26.11 -6.73
CA ASP A 213 -29.09 25.84 -6.11
C ASP A 213 -30.15 25.42 -7.14
N GLU A 214 -31.29 24.89 -6.70
CA GLU A 214 -32.36 24.38 -7.58
C GLU A 214 -32.89 25.41 -8.60
N ASN A 215 -32.79 26.71 -8.29
CA ASN A 215 -33.22 27.77 -9.20
C ASN A 215 -32.13 28.06 -10.24
N ALA A 216 -30.86 28.07 -9.84
CA ALA A 216 -29.73 28.14 -10.76
C ALA A 216 -29.65 26.91 -11.70
N TRP A 217 -30.08 25.74 -11.24
CA TRP A 217 -30.26 24.55 -12.07
C TRP A 217 -31.36 24.73 -13.12
N ARG A 218 -32.48 25.37 -12.76
CA ARG A 218 -33.57 25.67 -13.71
C ARG A 218 -33.14 26.71 -14.75
N ASP A 219 -32.38 27.72 -14.35
CA ASP A 219 -31.87 28.74 -15.27
C ASP A 219 -30.83 28.15 -16.24
N LEU A 220 -29.90 27.31 -15.78
CA LEU A 220 -28.95 26.59 -16.64
C LEU A 220 -29.64 25.65 -17.65
N LEU A 221 -30.75 25.03 -17.25
CA LEU A 221 -31.56 24.16 -18.12
C LEU A 221 -32.49 24.94 -19.06
N SER A 222 -32.64 26.25 -18.87
CA SER A 222 -33.48 27.12 -19.70
C SER A 222 -32.73 27.77 -20.88
N ILE A 223 -31.40 27.69 -20.90
CA ILE A 223 -30.54 28.21 -21.97
C ILE A 223 -30.52 27.22 -23.13
N GLY A 224 -31.58 27.22 -23.93
CA GLY A 224 -31.65 26.30 -25.08
C GLY A 224 -33.01 26.21 -25.76
N ARG A 225 -33.66 27.34 -26.06
CA ARG A 225 -34.75 27.35 -27.05
C ARG A 225 -34.68 28.61 -27.92
N PRO A 226 -34.25 28.52 -29.18
CA PRO A 226 -34.56 29.56 -30.14
C PRO A 226 -36.06 29.45 -30.50
N ALA A 227 -36.74 30.60 -30.49
CA ALA A 227 -38.10 30.73 -30.98
C ALA A 227 -38.14 30.42 -32.48
N ALA A 228 -38.95 29.42 -32.88
CA ALA A 228 -39.18 29.12 -34.28
C ALA A 228 -40.45 29.82 -34.76
N ASP A 229 -40.23 30.70 -35.72
CA ASP A 229 -41.17 31.55 -36.42
C ASP A 229 -42.16 30.75 -37.29
N ARG A 230 -43.34 31.33 -37.49
CA ARG A 230 -44.46 30.77 -38.25
C ARG A 230 -44.26 31.03 -39.73
N HIS A 231 -44.09 30.01 -40.58
CA HIS A 231 -44.57 30.07 -41.96
C HIS A 231 -44.90 28.67 -42.52
N ARG A 232 -45.84 28.69 -43.47
CA ARG A 232 -46.76 27.62 -43.88
C ARG A 232 -46.48 27.22 -45.33
N ALA A 233 -46.44 25.92 -45.63
CA ALA A 233 -46.84 25.22 -46.88
C ALA A 233 -46.16 23.83 -46.96
N SER A 234 -46.59 22.79 -47.67
CA SER A 234 -47.88 22.13 -47.91
C SER A 234 -47.60 20.90 -48.81
N ARG A 235 -48.05 19.69 -48.41
CA ARG A 235 -48.37 18.48 -49.24
C ARG A 235 -47.18 17.65 -49.80
N TYR A 236 -47.19 16.33 -50.05
CA TYR A 236 -48.18 15.24 -50.26
C TYR A 236 -47.59 13.83 -49.88
N PHE A 237 -48.43 12.94 -49.27
CA PHE A 237 -48.61 11.45 -49.34
C PHE A 237 -47.54 10.42 -48.84
N VAL A 238 -47.88 9.58 -47.83
CA VAL A 238 -48.35 8.14 -47.83
C VAL A 238 -47.20 7.16 -48.19
N ASP A 239 -46.75 6.16 -47.41
CA ASP A 239 -47.47 5.12 -46.65
C ASP A 239 -46.58 4.44 -45.56
N ASP A 240 -47.25 3.64 -44.74
CA ASP A 240 -46.84 2.91 -43.52
C ASP A 240 -45.48 2.19 -43.46
N ALA A 241 -44.75 2.44 -42.37
CA ALA A 241 -44.05 1.40 -41.59
C ALA A 241 -43.78 1.93 -40.17
N GLN A 242 -44.42 1.35 -39.15
CA GLN A 242 -44.08 1.60 -37.75
C GLN A 242 -42.61 1.21 -37.47
N PRO A 243 -41.89 2.02 -36.68
CA PRO A 243 -40.96 1.47 -35.72
C PRO A 243 -41.41 1.84 -34.31
N THR A 244 -41.58 0.79 -33.53
CA THR A 244 -41.63 0.75 -32.07
C THR A 244 -40.90 1.90 -31.39
N ASN A 245 -41.55 2.51 -30.40
CA ASN A 245 -40.97 3.42 -29.41
C ASN A 245 -39.69 2.81 -28.79
N ALA A 246 -38.55 3.04 -29.42
CA ALA A 246 -37.26 2.95 -28.77
C ALA A 246 -37.08 4.30 -28.07
N HIS A 247 -37.43 4.33 -26.78
CA HIS A 247 -36.91 5.37 -25.89
C HIS A 247 -35.39 5.37 -26.03
N ALA A 248 -34.85 6.46 -26.57
CA ALA A 248 -33.44 6.75 -26.48
C ALA A 248 -33.05 6.69 -24.99
N PRO A 249 -31.98 5.96 -24.61
CA PRO A 249 -31.56 5.95 -23.22
C PRO A 249 -31.08 7.36 -22.88
N GLY A 250 -31.86 8.03 -22.04
CA GLY A 250 -31.42 9.27 -21.42
C GLY A 250 -30.12 8.99 -20.68
N ALA A 251 -29.08 9.76 -21.00
CA ALA A 251 -27.90 9.89 -20.17
C ALA A 251 -28.34 10.47 -18.82
N GLY A 252 -28.63 9.61 -17.84
CA GLY A 252 -29.17 10.07 -16.56
C GLY A 252 -29.88 9.01 -15.72
N ALA A 253 -29.35 7.79 -15.62
CA ALA A 253 -29.66 6.88 -14.52
C ALA A 253 -28.60 5.77 -14.48
N HIS A 254 -27.53 5.98 -13.73
CA HIS A 254 -26.74 4.83 -13.29
C HIS A 254 -27.64 3.95 -12.41
N PRO A 255 -27.60 2.61 -12.55
CA PRO A 255 -28.38 1.73 -11.70
C PRO A 255 -28.05 1.97 -10.20
N PRO A 256 -29.00 1.74 -9.29
CA PRO A 256 -28.77 1.85 -7.85
C PRO A 256 -27.57 1.01 -7.41
N PHE A 257 -26.88 1.42 -6.34
CA PHE A 257 -25.71 0.71 -5.81
C PHE A 257 -26.13 -0.69 -5.30
N ASP A 258 -26.02 -1.70 -6.17
CA ASP A 258 -26.37 -3.08 -5.85
C ASP A 258 -25.20 -3.77 -5.15
N VAL A 259 -25.17 -3.65 -3.83
CA VAL A 259 -24.17 -4.31 -2.99
C VAL A 259 -24.22 -5.83 -3.13
N ALA A 260 -25.39 -6.43 -3.37
CA ALA A 260 -25.50 -7.88 -3.50
C ALA A 260 -24.85 -8.38 -4.79
N ALA A 261 -24.95 -7.62 -5.88
CA ALA A 261 -24.20 -7.87 -7.10
C ALA A 261 -22.69 -7.73 -6.89
N ILE A 262 -22.26 -6.64 -6.27
CA ILE A 262 -20.84 -6.38 -5.99
C ILE A 262 -20.24 -7.48 -5.10
N ARG A 263 -20.96 -7.95 -4.08
CA ARG A 263 -20.49 -9.02 -3.18
C ARG A 263 -20.21 -10.32 -3.90
N ARG A 264 -20.95 -10.64 -4.97
CA ARG A 264 -20.71 -11.85 -5.77
C ARG A 264 -19.37 -11.82 -6.50
N ASP A 265 -18.82 -10.63 -6.74
CA ASP A 265 -17.50 -10.49 -7.34
C ASP A 265 -16.38 -10.84 -6.33
N PHE A 266 -16.65 -10.95 -5.02
CA PHE A 266 -15.65 -11.28 -3.99
C PHE A 266 -15.88 -12.70 -3.45
N PRO A 267 -15.24 -13.73 -4.05
CA PRO A 267 -15.54 -15.14 -3.72
C PRO A 267 -15.34 -15.48 -2.24
N ILE A 268 -14.34 -14.88 -1.58
CA ILE A 268 -14.04 -15.13 -0.16
C ILE A 268 -15.17 -14.73 0.79
N LEU A 269 -16.07 -13.82 0.39
CA LEU A 269 -17.21 -13.41 1.24
C LEU A 269 -18.28 -14.51 1.37
N ALA A 270 -18.22 -15.57 0.56
CA ALA A 270 -19.10 -16.74 0.67
C ALA A 270 -18.61 -17.76 1.72
N GLU A 271 -17.40 -17.59 2.26
CA GLU A 271 -16.81 -18.49 3.23
C GLU A 271 -17.55 -18.49 4.58
N ARG A 272 -17.40 -19.59 5.31
CA ARG A 272 -17.87 -19.72 6.69
C ARG A 272 -16.70 -19.79 7.66
N VAL A 273 -16.76 -18.97 8.70
CA VAL A 273 -15.76 -18.95 9.78
C VAL A 273 -16.48 -19.28 11.09
N ASN A 274 -15.96 -20.25 11.84
CA ASN A 274 -16.57 -20.74 13.08
C ASN A 274 -18.03 -21.22 12.89
N GLY A 275 -18.32 -21.81 11.73
CA GLY A 275 -19.67 -22.29 11.36
C GLY A 275 -20.65 -21.18 10.92
N LYS A 276 -20.26 -19.90 10.99
CA LYS A 276 -21.08 -18.73 10.67
C LYS A 276 -20.63 -18.07 9.35
N PRO A 277 -21.52 -17.37 8.63
CA PRO A 277 -21.12 -16.58 7.47
C PRO A 277 -20.04 -15.56 7.84
N LEU A 278 -19.03 -15.40 6.99
CA LEU A 278 -17.98 -14.41 7.20
C LEU A 278 -18.55 -12.99 7.14
N VAL A 279 -18.25 -12.19 8.17
CA VAL A 279 -18.40 -10.73 8.16
C VAL A 279 -17.02 -10.10 8.26
N TRP A 280 -16.54 -9.50 7.17
CA TRP A 280 -15.20 -8.91 7.11
C TRP A 280 -15.20 -7.40 7.34
N PHE A 281 -14.79 -6.98 8.54
CA PHE A 281 -14.63 -5.58 8.95
C PHE A 281 -13.15 -5.22 9.27
N ASP A 282 -12.17 -5.88 8.66
CA ASP A 282 -10.74 -5.54 8.79
C ASP A 282 -10.12 -4.96 7.50
N ASN A 283 -10.95 -4.26 6.72
CA ASN A 283 -10.60 -3.65 5.43
C ASN A 283 -9.44 -2.66 5.48
N ALA A 284 -9.32 -1.88 6.56
CA ALA A 284 -8.23 -0.92 6.73
C ALA A 284 -6.87 -1.58 7.03
N ALA A 285 -6.85 -2.89 7.34
CA ALA A 285 -5.62 -3.69 7.33
C ALA A 285 -5.35 -4.23 5.93
N THR A 286 -6.33 -4.91 5.32
CA THR A 286 -6.29 -5.37 3.93
C THR A 286 -7.70 -5.60 3.42
N THR A 287 -7.95 -5.31 2.16
CA THR A 287 -9.25 -5.59 1.53
C THR A 287 -9.24 -6.96 0.85
N HIS A 288 -10.42 -7.52 0.60
CA HIS A 288 -10.55 -8.69 -0.24
C HIS A 288 -10.43 -8.35 -1.73
N LYS A 289 -10.28 -9.37 -2.57
CA LYS A 289 -9.96 -9.22 -3.99
C LYS A 289 -11.17 -9.63 -4.83
N PRO A 290 -11.60 -8.80 -5.80
CA PRO A 290 -12.64 -9.23 -6.73
C PRO A 290 -12.08 -10.30 -7.67
N GLN A 291 -12.96 -11.14 -8.21
CA GLN A 291 -12.61 -12.23 -9.13
C GLN A 291 -11.81 -11.72 -10.33
N ALA A 292 -12.13 -10.53 -10.84
CA ALA A 292 -11.39 -9.88 -11.93
C ALA A 292 -9.89 -9.72 -11.65
N VAL A 293 -9.48 -9.45 -10.40
CA VAL A 293 -8.07 -9.34 -10.01
C VAL A 293 -7.42 -10.72 -9.94
N ILE A 294 -8.13 -11.70 -9.38
CA ILE A 294 -7.66 -13.09 -9.27
C ILE A 294 -7.44 -13.68 -10.67
N ASP A 295 -8.42 -13.51 -11.56
CA ASP A 295 -8.36 -13.98 -12.94
C ASP A 295 -7.26 -13.27 -13.72
N ARG A 296 -7.04 -11.97 -13.49
CA ARG A 296 -5.98 -11.22 -14.16
C ARG A 296 -4.58 -11.74 -13.80
N LEU A 297 -4.36 -12.05 -12.51
CA LEU A 297 -3.11 -12.66 -12.03
C LEU A 297 -2.92 -14.06 -12.62
N ALA A 298 -3.96 -14.91 -12.56
CA ALA A 298 -3.92 -16.24 -13.13
C ALA A 298 -3.61 -16.20 -14.64
N HIS A 299 -4.26 -15.29 -15.37
CA HIS A 299 -4.02 -15.10 -16.80
C HIS A 299 -2.59 -14.66 -17.10
N PHE A 300 -2.05 -13.71 -16.34
CA PHE A 300 -0.66 -13.27 -16.50
C PHE A 300 0.30 -14.46 -16.42
N TYR A 301 0.18 -15.26 -15.36
CA TYR A 301 1.05 -16.41 -15.17
C TYR A 301 0.85 -17.53 -16.21
N ALA A 302 -0.37 -17.74 -16.68
CA ALA A 302 -0.69 -18.78 -17.64
C ALA A 302 -0.30 -18.41 -19.09
N HIS A 303 -0.33 -17.12 -19.46
CA HIS A 303 -0.30 -16.70 -20.86
C HIS A 303 0.64 -15.55 -21.22
N GLU A 304 1.11 -14.77 -20.25
CA GLU A 304 1.90 -13.55 -20.50
C GLU A 304 3.27 -13.55 -19.80
N ASN A 305 3.49 -14.43 -18.81
CA ASN A 305 4.65 -14.39 -17.91
C ASN A 305 5.98 -14.36 -18.65
N SER A 306 6.71 -13.27 -18.44
CA SER A 306 8.10 -13.11 -18.78
C SER A 306 8.71 -11.94 -18.03
N ASN A 307 10.04 -11.78 -18.13
CA ASN A 307 10.68 -10.55 -17.66
C ASN A 307 10.48 -9.41 -18.68
N ILE A 308 10.61 -8.16 -18.23
CA ILE A 308 10.24 -6.95 -18.99
C ILE A 308 11.44 -6.20 -19.57
N HIS A 309 11.18 -5.30 -20.52
CA HIS A 309 12.08 -4.31 -21.15
C HIS A 309 13.26 -4.79 -22.00
N ARG A 310 13.90 -5.93 -21.68
CA ARG A 310 15.23 -6.29 -22.23
C ARG A 310 15.27 -7.46 -23.22
N ALA A 311 14.13 -8.09 -23.52
CA ALA A 311 14.12 -9.26 -24.40
C ALA A 311 13.31 -9.01 -25.69
N ALA A 312 13.85 -9.43 -26.83
CA ALA A 312 13.25 -9.22 -28.16
C ALA A 312 12.20 -10.28 -28.54
N HIS A 313 11.67 -11.05 -27.57
CA HIS A 313 10.70 -12.11 -27.84
C HIS A 313 9.27 -11.71 -27.43
N ALA A 314 8.27 -12.33 -28.07
CA ALA A 314 6.86 -11.94 -27.93
C ALA A 314 6.33 -11.93 -26.49
N LEU A 315 6.75 -12.87 -25.63
CA LEU A 315 6.30 -12.90 -24.23
C LEU A 315 6.85 -11.72 -23.40
N ALA A 316 8.06 -11.23 -23.68
CA ALA A 316 8.60 -10.06 -22.97
C ALA A 316 7.89 -8.78 -23.43
N ALA A 317 7.54 -8.68 -24.71
CA ALA A 317 6.71 -7.59 -25.21
C ALA A 317 5.35 -7.56 -24.50
N ARG A 318 4.63 -8.70 -24.47
CA ARG A 318 3.33 -8.81 -23.77
C ARG A 318 3.43 -8.47 -22.28
N ALA A 319 4.42 -9.01 -21.57
CA ALA A 319 4.62 -8.72 -20.15
C ALA A 319 4.94 -7.23 -19.92
N THR A 320 5.75 -6.62 -20.79
CA THR A 320 6.09 -5.19 -20.73
C THR A 320 4.85 -4.34 -20.98
N ASP A 321 4.07 -4.64 -22.01
CA ASP A 321 2.83 -3.93 -22.34
C ASP A 321 1.83 -4.00 -21.17
N ALA A 322 1.67 -5.17 -20.56
CA ALA A 322 0.80 -5.35 -19.40
C ALA A 322 1.27 -4.54 -18.19
N TYR A 323 2.58 -4.53 -17.91
CA TYR A 323 3.18 -3.80 -16.79
C TYR A 323 3.05 -2.29 -16.97
N GLU A 324 3.39 -1.76 -18.15
CA GLU A 324 3.27 -0.34 -18.45
C GLU A 324 1.81 0.11 -18.57
N HIS A 325 0.91 -0.76 -19.04
CA HIS A 325 -0.52 -0.50 -18.98
C HIS A 325 -1.00 -0.30 -17.53
N ALA A 326 -0.55 -1.15 -16.60
CA ALA A 326 -0.88 -0.97 -15.19
C ALA A 326 -0.34 0.35 -14.63
N ARG A 327 0.88 0.77 -15.02
CA ARG A 327 1.43 2.08 -14.65
C ARG A 327 0.57 3.23 -15.16
N ALA A 328 0.14 3.15 -16.43
CA ALA A 328 -0.77 4.13 -17.02
C ALA A 328 -2.15 4.14 -16.32
N THR A 329 -2.65 2.98 -15.90
CA THR A 329 -3.89 2.90 -15.11
C THR A 329 -3.75 3.58 -13.75
N VAL A 330 -2.64 3.36 -13.05
CA VAL A 330 -2.32 4.10 -11.81
C VAL A 330 -2.29 5.60 -12.06
N GLN A 331 -1.57 6.04 -13.10
CA GLN A 331 -1.47 7.46 -13.47
C GLN A 331 -2.84 8.10 -13.67
N ARG A 332 -3.72 7.46 -14.47
CA ARG A 332 -5.08 7.97 -14.70
C ARG A 332 -5.92 7.96 -13.42
N PHE A 333 -5.81 6.92 -12.60
CA PHE A 333 -6.63 6.75 -11.40
C PHE A 333 -6.39 7.84 -10.36
N ILE A 334 -5.12 8.25 -10.16
CA ILE A 334 -4.76 9.30 -9.19
C ILE A 334 -4.65 10.69 -9.83
N GLY A 335 -4.92 10.83 -11.14
CA GLY A 335 -4.79 12.10 -11.85
C GLY A 335 -3.35 12.63 -11.93
N ALA A 336 -2.34 11.76 -12.07
CA ALA A 336 -0.96 12.21 -12.31
C ALA A 336 -0.77 12.68 -13.76
N ALA A 337 0.24 13.52 -14.03
CA ALA A 337 0.43 14.10 -15.36
C ALA A 337 1.09 13.13 -16.34
N SER A 338 2.00 12.27 -15.86
CA SER A 338 2.70 11.28 -16.68
C SER A 338 2.83 9.93 -15.95
N PRO A 339 2.79 8.79 -16.66
CA PRO A 339 3.16 7.50 -16.08
C PRO A 339 4.60 7.49 -15.57
N ASP A 340 5.48 8.36 -16.07
CA ASP A 340 6.86 8.45 -15.61
C ASP A 340 7.00 9.03 -14.18
N GLU A 341 5.92 9.56 -13.63
CA GLU A 341 5.82 10.03 -12.24
C GLU A 341 5.44 8.91 -11.27
N ILE A 342 5.19 7.70 -11.79
CA ILE A 342 4.70 6.54 -11.03
C ILE A 342 5.82 5.52 -10.89
N VAL A 343 6.23 5.25 -9.66
CA VAL A 343 7.20 4.20 -9.31
C VAL A 343 6.49 3.09 -8.55
N PHE A 344 6.68 1.85 -8.98
CA PHE A 344 6.20 0.67 -8.28
C PHE A 344 7.18 0.24 -7.18
N VAL A 345 6.60 -0.06 -6.02
CA VAL A 345 7.31 -0.55 -4.83
C VAL A 345 6.48 -1.65 -4.17
N ARG A 346 6.93 -2.24 -3.06
CA ARG A 346 6.20 -3.29 -2.34
C ARG A 346 4.97 -2.80 -1.57
N GLY A 347 4.90 -1.50 -1.28
CA GLY A 347 3.82 -0.89 -0.49
C GLY A 347 4.17 0.53 -0.04
N ALA A 348 3.21 1.24 0.54
CA ALA A 348 3.38 2.61 1.04
C ALA A 348 4.54 2.74 2.06
N THR A 349 4.82 1.72 2.87
CA THR A 349 5.96 1.73 3.78
C THR A 349 7.30 1.81 3.04
N GLU A 350 7.45 1.05 1.95
CA GLU A 350 8.64 1.12 1.12
C GLU A 350 8.71 2.44 0.36
N ALA A 351 7.57 2.94 -0.10
CA ALA A 351 7.42 4.24 -0.76
C ALA A 351 7.96 5.38 0.11
N ILE A 352 7.53 5.47 1.38
CA ILE A 352 7.97 6.50 2.31
C ILE A 352 9.46 6.36 2.63
N ASN A 353 9.95 5.12 2.78
CA ASN A 353 11.37 4.87 3.00
C ASN A 353 12.24 5.31 1.83
N LEU A 354 11.80 5.05 0.59
CA LEU A 354 12.47 5.50 -0.62
C LEU A 354 12.63 7.03 -0.57
N ILE A 355 11.54 7.76 -0.34
CA ILE A 355 11.55 9.22 -0.30
C ILE A 355 12.44 9.73 0.84
N ALA A 356 12.30 9.19 2.05
CA ALA A 356 13.12 9.59 3.20
C ALA A 356 14.62 9.33 2.98
N LYS A 357 14.99 8.20 2.36
CA LYS A 357 16.38 7.77 2.15
C LYS A 357 17.04 8.34 0.90
N THR A 358 16.29 9.01 0.03
CA THR A 358 16.83 9.65 -1.17
C THR A 358 16.62 11.15 -1.09
N TRP A 359 15.41 11.64 -1.34
CA TRP A 359 15.06 13.05 -1.23
C TRP A 359 15.37 13.59 0.18
N GLY A 360 14.94 12.89 1.23
CA GLY A 360 15.16 13.34 2.62
C GLY A 360 16.63 13.51 2.98
N VAL A 361 17.46 12.50 2.73
CA VAL A 361 18.92 12.56 2.97
C VAL A 361 19.60 13.71 2.22
N GLY A 362 19.14 14.04 1.01
CA GLY A 362 19.72 15.14 0.22
C GLY A 362 19.23 16.54 0.59
N ASN A 363 18.15 16.67 1.37
CA ASN A 363 17.45 17.95 1.56
C ASN A 363 17.15 18.32 3.03
N VAL A 364 17.43 17.43 3.98
CA VAL A 364 17.22 17.67 5.42
C VAL A 364 18.55 17.55 6.14
N GLY A 365 18.95 18.60 6.85
CA GLY A 365 20.19 18.67 7.62
C GLY A 365 19.98 18.96 9.11
N GLU A 366 21.08 19.28 9.78
CA GLU A 366 21.08 19.64 11.20
C GLU A 366 20.23 20.88 11.47
N GLY A 367 19.36 20.81 12.48
CA GLY A 367 18.49 21.91 12.88
C GLY A 367 17.26 22.13 11.98
N ASP A 368 17.14 21.42 10.86
CA ASP A 368 15.94 21.41 10.03
C ASP A 368 14.77 20.70 10.73
N GLU A 369 13.56 20.92 10.22
CA GLU A 369 12.32 20.39 10.79
C GLU A 369 11.56 19.54 9.78
N ILE A 370 11.13 18.36 10.24
CA ILE A 370 10.20 17.47 9.54
C ILE A 370 8.87 17.53 10.31
N VAL A 371 7.78 17.87 9.62
CA VAL A 371 6.45 17.96 10.24
C VAL A 371 5.63 16.71 9.87
N VAL A 372 5.06 16.05 10.88
CA VAL A 372 4.09 14.96 10.74
C VAL A 372 2.82 15.28 11.53
N SER A 373 1.76 14.47 11.42
CA SER A 373 0.57 14.64 12.28
C SER A 373 0.50 13.61 13.41
N HIS A 374 -0.36 13.83 14.40
CA HIS A 374 -0.66 12.77 15.37
C HIS A 374 -1.33 11.55 14.72
N LEU A 375 -2.00 11.73 13.57
CA LEU A 375 -2.80 10.71 12.89
C LEU A 375 -1.97 9.71 12.08
N GLU A 376 -0.65 9.90 12.01
CA GLU A 376 0.20 9.08 11.16
C GLU A 376 0.23 7.61 11.57
N HIS A 377 0.20 6.74 10.56
CA HIS A 377 0.61 5.36 10.70
C HIS A 377 2.13 5.30 10.95
N HIS A 378 2.63 4.28 11.66
CA HIS A 378 4.06 4.12 11.98
C HIS A 378 4.97 4.17 10.74
N ALA A 379 4.48 3.70 9.59
CA ALA A 379 5.18 3.79 8.31
C ALA A 379 5.49 5.24 7.87
N ASN A 380 4.70 6.21 8.30
CA ASN A 380 4.90 7.64 8.07
C ASN A 380 5.44 8.38 9.31
N ILE A 381 6.05 7.65 10.25
CA ILE A 381 6.73 8.21 11.43
C ILE A 381 8.17 7.74 11.48
N VAL A 382 8.36 6.41 11.49
CA VAL A 382 9.66 5.78 11.75
C VAL A 382 10.74 6.19 10.74
N PRO A 383 10.49 6.27 9.42
CA PRO A 383 11.51 6.70 8.47
C PRO A 383 12.01 8.13 8.73
N TRP A 384 11.09 9.03 9.14
CA TRP A 384 11.42 10.41 9.48
C TRP A 384 12.18 10.53 10.80
N GLN A 385 11.84 9.70 11.80
CA GLN A 385 12.61 9.62 13.04
C GLN A 385 14.04 9.13 12.78
N GLN A 386 14.20 8.12 11.93
CA GLN A 386 15.52 7.62 11.54
C GLN A 386 16.35 8.69 10.83
N LEU A 387 15.76 9.39 9.86
CA LEU A 387 16.42 10.50 9.17
C LEU A 387 16.81 11.60 10.16
N ALA A 388 15.85 12.07 10.96
CA ALA A 388 16.05 13.13 11.94
C ALA A 388 17.17 12.80 12.93
N ALA A 389 17.18 11.58 13.47
CA ALA A 389 18.22 11.12 14.37
C ALA A 389 19.60 11.06 13.69
N SER A 390 19.66 10.74 12.39
CA SER A 390 20.94 10.59 11.67
C SER A 390 21.57 11.93 11.26
N VAL A 391 20.78 12.98 11.04
CA VAL A 391 21.26 14.28 10.56
C VAL A 391 21.13 15.41 11.60
N GLY A 392 20.51 15.15 12.74
CA GLY A 392 20.27 16.17 13.76
C GLY A 392 19.07 17.10 13.45
N ALA A 393 18.09 16.63 12.67
CA ALA A 393 16.85 17.36 12.45
C ALA A 393 15.83 17.12 13.58
N ALA A 394 14.80 17.96 13.65
CA ALA A 394 13.72 17.84 14.62
C ALA A 394 12.42 17.34 13.97
N LEU A 395 11.74 16.40 14.63
CA LEU A 395 10.39 15.99 14.26
C LEU A 395 9.36 16.85 15.00
N ARG A 396 8.48 17.53 14.27
CA ARG A 396 7.39 18.37 14.79
C ARG A 396 6.05 17.70 14.48
N VAL A 397 5.07 17.80 15.39
CA VAL A 397 3.82 17.02 15.27
C VAL A 397 2.59 17.93 15.30
N ILE A 398 1.75 17.85 14.27
CA ILE A 398 0.46 18.54 14.19
C ILE A 398 -0.51 17.90 15.20
N PRO A 399 -1.04 18.67 16.16
CA PRO A 399 -2.01 18.16 17.13
C PRO A 399 -3.39 17.96 16.53
N VAL A 400 -4.21 17.17 17.22
CA VAL A 400 -5.63 16.97 16.94
C VAL A 400 -6.49 17.39 18.13
N ASP A 401 -7.74 17.74 17.86
CA ASP A 401 -8.77 17.92 18.88
C ASP A 401 -9.29 16.58 19.43
N ASP A 402 -10.25 16.64 20.34
CA ASP A 402 -10.85 15.45 20.97
C ASP A 402 -11.81 14.69 20.04
N ALA A 403 -12.20 15.26 18.90
CA ALA A 403 -12.89 14.54 17.84
C ALA A 403 -11.89 13.78 16.94
N GLY A 404 -10.60 14.11 17.01
CA GLY A 404 -9.55 13.55 16.17
C GLY A 404 -9.35 14.30 14.86
N GLN A 405 -9.81 15.56 14.77
CA GLN A 405 -9.56 16.45 13.63
C GLN A 405 -8.23 17.20 13.83
N VAL A 406 -7.46 17.37 12.75
CA VAL A 406 -6.21 18.15 12.80
C VAL A 406 -6.47 19.63 13.11
N LEU A 407 -5.64 20.20 13.97
CA LEU A 407 -5.72 21.61 14.35
C LEU A 407 -4.89 22.47 13.39
N LEU A 408 -5.51 22.96 12.31
CA LEU A 408 -4.83 23.78 11.29
C LEU A 408 -4.19 25.06 11.83
N GLY A 409 -4.81 25.68 12.86
CA GLY A 409 -4.23 26.84 13.54
C GLY A 409 -2.89 26.53 14.23
N GLU A 410 -2.74 25.34 14.80
CA GLU A 410 -1.47 24.89 15.38
C GLU A 410 -0.47 24.48 14.30
N TYR A 411 -0.93 23.81 13.25
CA TYR A 411 -0.09 23.49 12.10
C TYR A 411 0.58 24.74 11.49
N ARG A 412 -0.17 25.83 11.31
CA ARG A 412 0.38 27.09 10.78
C ARG A 412 1.54 27.63 11.63
N LYS A 413 1.50 27.43 12.96
CA LYS A 413 2.56 27.87 13.88
C LYS A 413 3.80 26.98 13.83
N LEU A 414 3.68 25.75 13.34
CA LEU A 414 4.82 24.84 13.15
C LEU A 414 5.65 25.22 11.92
N LEU A 415 5.03 25.78 10.89
CA LEU A 415 5.71 26.11 9.63
C LEU A 415 6.65 27.30 9.78
N ASN A 416 7.88 27.13 9.28
CA ASN A 416 8.95 28.12 9.27
C ASN A 416 10.04 27.73 8.24
N ASP A 417 11.05 28.58 8.04
CA ASP A 417 12.10 28.38 7.03
C ASP A 417 12.97 27.11 7.24
N ARG A 418 12.93 26.51 8.43
CA ARG A 418 13.59 25.24 8.74
C ARG A 418 12.71 24.04 8.37
N THR A 419 11.42 24.22 8.10
CA THR A 419 10.53 23.14 7.68
C THR A 419 10.90 22.70 6.27
N LYS A 420 11.43 21.49 6.13
CA LYS A 420 11.83 20.95 4.81
C LYS A 420 10.75 20.09 4.19
N ILE A 421 10.07 19.30 5.00
CA ILE A 421 9.01 18.43 4.53
C ILE A 421 7.88 18.29 5.56
N VAL A 422 6.66 18.30 5.04
CA VAL A 422 5.43 17.96 5.76
C VAL A 422 4.95 16.61 5.24
N SER A 423 4.91 15.59 6.09
CA SER A 423 4.44 14.26 5.73
C SER A 423 3.17 13.93 6.50
N VAL A 424 2.04 13.86 5.80
CA VAL A 424 0.72 13.71 6.44
C VAL A 424 -0.12 12.63 5.78
N THR A 425 -0.88 11.89 6.59
CA THR A 425 -1.91 10.99 6.08
C THR A 425 -3.08 11.77 5.48
N GLN A 426 -3.65 11.28 4.39
CA GLN A 426 -4.91 11.83 3.86
C GLN A 426 -6.12 11.31 4.65
N VAL A 427 -6.07 10.06 5.09
CA VAL A 427 -7.12 9.41 5.88
C VAL A 427 -6.48 8.55 6.98
N SER A 428 -6.81 8.85 8.24
CA SER A 428 -6.29 8.08 9.37
C SER A 428 -6.79 6.62 9.35
N ASN A 429 -5.87 5.66 9.43
CA ASN A 429 -6.23 4.23 9.50
C ASN A 429 -6.86 3.81 10.83
N ALA A 430 -6.65 4.59 11.89
CA ALA A 430 -7.14 4.31 13.22
C ALA A 430 -8.45 5.05 13.49
N LEU A 431 -8.53 6.32 13.10
CA LEU A 431 -9.68 7.17 13.42
C LEU A 431 -10.66 7.34 12.24
N GLY A 432 -10.22 7.07 11.01
CA GLY A 432 -10.97 7.37 9.79
C GLY A 432 -10.97 8.85 9.39
N THR A 433 -10.44 9.75 10.24
CA THR A 433 -10.43 11.20 9.98
C THR A 433 -9.89 11.51 8.59
N VAL A 434 -10.65 12.28 7.80
CA VAL A 434 -10.19 12.87 6.54
C VAL A 434 -9.44 14.16 6.87
N VAL A 435 -8.17 14.21 6.49
CA VAL A 435 -7.31 15.37 6.72
C VAL A 435 -7.54 16.38 5.59
N PRO A 436 -7.63 17.71 5.88
CA PRO A 436 -7.71 18.76 4.87
C PRO A 436 -6.37 18.95 4.15
N VAL A 437 -5.92 17.92 3.43
CA VAL A 437 -4.58 17.84 2.82
C VAL A 437 -4.33 18.97 1.84
N LYS A 438 -5.34 19.40 1.08
CA LYS A 438 -5.19 20.52 0.14
C LYS A 438 -4.72 21.80 0.84
N GLU A 439 -5.37 22.16 1.95
CA GLU A 439 -4.97 23.35 2.73
C GLU A 439 -3.59 23.16 3.39
N ILE A 440 -3.27 21.94 3.83
CA ILE A 440 -1.95 21.61 4.35
C ILE A 440 -0.87 21.79 3.28
N VAL A 441 -1.10 21.29 2.06
CA VAL A 441 -0.16 21.43 0.94
C VAL A 441 0.09 22.89 0.62
N GLU A 442 -0.98 23.66 0.45
CA GLU A 442 -0.89 25.09 0.14
C GLU A 442 -0.11 25.88 1.22
N LEU A 443 -0.33 25.58 2.50
CA LEU A 443 0.39 26.19 3.61
C LEU A 443 1.87 25.78 3.63
N ALA A 444 2.17 24.50 3.44
CA ALA A 444 3.54 23.98 3.41
C ALA A 444 4.36 24.62 2.29
N HIS A 445 3.79 24.71 1.08
CA HIS A 445 4.44 25.31 -0.07
C HIS A 445 4.72 26.79 0.12
N ARG A 446 3.80 27.54 0.77
CA ARG A 446 4.06 28.94 1.16
C ARG A 446 5.25 29.09 2.10
N ALA A 447 5.56 28.07 2.90
CA ALA A 447 6.74 28.03 3.76
C ALA A 447 7.98 27.41 3.07
N GLY A 448 7.89 27.07 1.77
CA GLY A 448 8.98 26.44 1.01
C GLY A 448 9.19 24.95 1.28
N ALA A 449 8.34 24.32 2.09
CA ALA A 449 8.43 22.90 2.41
C ALA A 449 7.86 22.01 1.30
N LYS A 450 8.36 20.79 1.15
CA LYS A 450 7.73 19.75 0.32
C LYS A 450 6.67 18.98 1.08
N VAL A 451 5.77 18.30 0.36
CA VAL A 451 4.67 17.54 0.98
C VAL A 451 4.58 16.11 0.48
N LEU A 452 4.67 15.16 1.41
CA LEU A 452 4.33 13.75 1.18
C LEU A 452 2.94 13.47 1.75
N VAL A 453 2.05 12.94 0.91
CA VAL A 453 0.71 12.51 1.31
C VAL A 453 0.65 10.98 1.40
N ASP A 454 0.44 10.44 2.60
CA ASP A 454 0.14 9.02 2.80
C ASP A 454 -1.34 8.76 2.49
N GLY A 455 -1.56 8.25 1.28
CA GLY A 455 -2.86 7.89 0.73
C GLY A 455 -3.25 6.43 0.88
N ALA A 456 -2.56 5.67 1.75
CA ALA A 456 -2.79 4.23 1.87
C ALA A 456 -4.23 3.86 2.24
N GLN A 457 -4.98 4.75 2.90
CA GLN A 457 -6.42 4.56 3.17
C GLN A 457 -7.32 5.37 2.22
N SER A 458 -6.91 6.56 1.78
CA SER A 458 -7.79 7.40 0.95
C SER A 458 -8.08 6.79 -0.40
N ILE A 459 -7.11 6.07 -0.99
CA ILE A 459 -7.18 5.52 -2.34
C ILE A 459 -8.39 4.61 -2.58
N SER A 460 -8.94 3.97 -1.54
CA SER A 460 -10.10 3.07 -1.60
C SER A 460 -11.43 3.70 -1.24
N HIS A 461 -11.40 4.89 -0.63
CA HIS A 461 -12.58 5.50 -0.01
C HIS A 461 -12.99 6.83 -0.65
N MET A 462 -12.08 7.48 -1.38
CA MET A 462 -12.35 8.79 -1.98
C MET A 462 -11.55 9.01 -3.27
N ARG A 463 -12.05 9.93 -4.11
CA ARG A 463 -11.31 10.36 -5.30
C ARG A 463 -10.00 11.03 -4.89
N VAL A 464 -8.92 10.64 -5.55
CA VAL A 464 -7.61 11.27 -5.44
C VAL A 464 -7.25 11.91 -6.77
N ASP A 465 -6.83 13.17 -6.71
CA ASP A 465 -6.25 13.89 -7.84
C ASP A 465 -4.99 14.61 -7.32
N VAL A 466 -3.83 14.04 -7.62
CA VAL A 466 -2.54 14.51 -7.09
C VAL A 466 -2.14 15.87 -7.65
N GLN A 467 -2.59 16.20 -8.86
CA GLN A 467 -2.38 17.52 -9.46
C GLN A 467 -3.27 18.57 -8.78
N ALA A 468 -4.55 18.25 -8.53
CA ALA A 468 -5.46 19.16 -7.84
C ALA A 468 -5.10 19.37 -6.35
N LEU A 469 -4.47 18.37 -5.72
CA LEU A 469 -3.88 18.48 -4.39
C LEU A 469 -2.55 19.23 -4.38
N ASP A 470 -1.89 19.33 -5.53
CA ASP A 470 -0.51 19.81 -5.70
C ASP A 470 0.53 19.06 -4.85
N ALA A 471 0.26 17.80 -4.50
CA ALA A 471 1.17 17.00 -3.65
C ALA A 471 2.54 16.82 -4.33
N ASP A 472 3.65 16.95 -3.58
CA ASP A 472 4.98 16.68 -4.11
C ASP A 472 5.24 15.18 -4.25
N PHE A 473 4.76 14.41 -3.27
CA PHE A 473 4.73 12.96 -3.28
C PHE A 473 3.37 12.44 -2.79
N PHE A 474 2.91 11.33 -3.35
CA PHE A 474 1.71 10.63 -2.91
C PHE A 474 1.99 9.12 -2.91
N VAL A 475 1.62 8.42 -1.85
CA VAL A 475 1.94 6.99 -1.71
C VAL A 475 0.72 6.16 -1.34
N PHE A 476 0.64 4.93 -1.84
CA PHE A 476 -0.39 3.98 -1.42
C PHE A 476 0.04 2.52 -1.59
N SER A 477 -0.72 1.60 -0.98
CA SER A 477 -0.50 0.15 -1.05
C SER A 477 -1.63 -0.53 -1.84
N GLY A 478 -1.27 -1.43 -2.76
CA GLY A 478 -2.24 -2.15 -3.61
C GLY A 478 -3.21 -3.02 -2.81
N HIS A 479 -2.74 -3.67 -1.75
CA HIS A 479 -3.57 -4.56 -0.94
C HIS A 479 -4.70 -3.86 -0.15
N LYS A 480 -4.70 -2.53 -0.11
CA LYS A 480 -5.79 -1.71 0.47
C LYS A 480 -6.77 -1.18 -0.59
N ILE A 481 -6.43 -1.30 -1.88
CA ILE A 481 -7.31 -0.95 -3.01
C ILE A 481 -7.72 -2.20 -3.79
N TYR A 482 -8.04 -3.27 -3.08
CA TYR A 482 -8.57 -4.54 -3.63
C TYR A 482 -7.59 -5.27 -4.57
N GLY A 483 -6.36 -4.76 -4.69
CA GLY A 483 -5.29 -5.33 -5.47
C GLY A 483 -4.42 -6.32 -4.67
N PRO A 484 -3.39 -6.88 -5.32
CA PRO A 484 -2.53 -7.89 -4.72
C PRO A 484 -1.71 -7.38 -3.53
N THR A 485 -1.17 -8.32 -2.76
CA THR A 485 -0.13 -8.01 -1.76
C THR A 485 1.20 -7.71 -2.44
N GLY A 486 2.15 -7.09 -1.73
CA GLY A 486 3.51 -6.94 -2.24
C GLY A 486 3.68 -5.95 -3.39
N ILE A 487 2.67 -5.11 -3.65
CA ILE A 487 2.72 -4.01 -4.61
C ILE A 487 2.14 -2.73 -3.98
N GLY A 488 2.75 -1.60 -4.33
CA GLY A 488 2.37 -0.25 -3.95
C GLY A 488 3.00 0.75 -4.89
N VAL A 489 2.71 2.02 -4.65
CA VAL A 489 3.02 3.11 -5.58
C VAL A 489 3.63 4.28 -4.83
N VAL A 490 4.65 4.87 -5.43
CA VAL A 490 5.05 6.27 -5.22
C VAL A 490 4.62 7.04 -6.46
N TYR A 491 3.83 8.08 -6.25
CA TYR A 491 3.79 9.22 -7.14
C TYR A 491 4.79 10.26 -6.63
N GLY A 492 5.57 10.85 -7.53
CA GLY A 492 6.37 12.02 -7.24
C GLY A 492 6.39 12.96 -8.44
N LYS A 493 6.30 14.27 -8.21
CA LYS A 493 6.42 15.26 -9.28
C LYS A 493 7.70 15.02 -10.06
N ARG A 494 7.61 15.05 -11.40
CA ARG A 494 8.74 14.76 -12.30
C ARG A 494 10.03 15.51 -11.92
N ALA A 495 9.90 16.81 -11.65
CA ALA A 495 11.03 17.68 -11.28
C ALA A 495 11.76 17.23 -10.00
N LEU A 496 11.07 16.58 -9.06
CA LEU A 496 11.68 16.03 -7.86
C LEU A 496 12.35 14.69 -8.15
N LEU A 497 11.66 13.80 -8.85
CA LEU A 497 12.20 12.48 -9.19
C LEU A 497 13.48 12.57 -10.03
N ASP A 498 13.55 13.53 -10.95
CA ASP A 498 14.73 13.73 -11.80
C ASP A 498 15.98 14.09 -10.98
N GLY A 499 15.82 14.85 -9.90
CA GLY A 499 16.91 15.25 -8.99
C GLY A 499 17.24 14.24 -7.89
N MET A 500 16.39 13.23 -7.66
CA MET A 500 16.59 12.25 -6.60
C MET A 500 17.63 11.18 -7.01
N PRO A 501 18.59 10.84 -6.12
CA PRO A 501 19.54 9.75 -6.35
C PRO A 501 18.83 8.39 -6.28
N PRO A 502 19.38 7.33 -6.89
CA PRO A 502 18.82 5.98 -6.74
C PRO A 502 18.85 5.53 -5.27
N TRP A 503 17.87 4.71 -4.88
CA TRP A 503 17.82 4.13 -3.55
C TRP A 503 18.44 2.73 -3.48
N GLN A 504 17.85 1.79 -4.22
CA GLN A 504 18.36 0.42 -4.38
C GLN A 504 19.17 0.35 -5.67
N GLY A 505 20.29 -0.38 -5.66
CA GLY A 505 21.16 -0.55 -6.83
C GLY A 505 21.07 -1.96 -7.39
N GLY A 506 21.10 -2.10 -8.72
CA GLY A 506 21.07 -3.40 -9.40
C GLY A 506 20.76 -3.28 -10.88
N GLY A 507 20.34 -4.39 -11.49
CA GLY A 507 19.80 -4.38 -12.85
C GLY A 507 18.53 -3.53 -12.96
N ASN A 508 18.05 -3.30 -14.18
CA ASN A 508 16.89 -2.47 -14.50
C ASN A 508 17.05 -0.96 -14.35
N MET A 509 17.57 -0.51 -13.21
CA MET A 509 17.73 0.90 -12.88
C MET A 509 18.98 1.55 -13.50
N ILE A 510 19.83 0.75 -14.15
CA ILE A 510 21.03 1.19 -14.86
C ILE A 510 20.79 1.38 -16.36
N ALA A 511 21.43 2.41 -16.92
CA ALA A 511 21.52 2.63 -18.36
C ALA A 511 22.85 2.10 -18.91
N ASP A 512 23.95 2.27 -18.16
CA ASP A 512 25.27 1.75 -18.50
C ASP A 512 26.08 1.46 -17.23
N VAL A 513 26.92 0.41 -17.23
CA VAL A 513 27.74 -0.02 -16.08
C VAL A 513 29.12 -0.45 -16.58
N THR A 514 30.15 0.24 -16.07
CA THR A 514 31.55 -0.20 -16.10
C THR A 514 32.07 -0.36 -14.66
N PHE A 515 33.28 -0.87 -14.48
CA PHE A 515 33.89 -0.96 -13.14
C PHE A 515 34.21 0.42 -12.55
N GLU A 516 34.41 1.43 -13.40
CA GLU A 516 34.79 2.79 -13.03
C GLU A 516 33.57 3.69 -12.82
N ARG A 517 32.45 3.42 -13.50
CA ARG A 517 31.28 4.30 -13.51
C ARG A 517 29.98 3.56 -13.78
N THR A 518 28.92 4.03 -13.11
CA THR A 518 27.53 3.66 -13.43
C THR A 518 26.76 4.88 -13.91
N VAL A 519 25.97 4.71 -14.97
CA VAL A 519 24.97 5.67 -15.45
C VAL A 519 23.59 5.09 -15.18
N PHE A 520 22.73 5.86 -14.51
CA PHE A 520 21.38 5.42 -14.11
C PHE A 520 20.33 5.79 -15.16
N GLN A 521 19.25 5.02 -15.20
CA GLN A 521 18.05 5.36 -15.97
C GLN A 521 17.39 6.65 -15.44
N PRO A 522 16.55 7.32 -16.25
CA PRO A 522 15.60 8.29 -15.72
C PRO A 522 14.54 7.61 -14.84
N PRO A 523 13.80 8.38 -14.02
CA PRO A 523 12.58 7.92 -13.40
C PRO A 523 11.56 7.47 -14.47
N PRO A 524 10.75 6.43 -14.20
CA PRO A 524 10.61 5.76 -12.90
C PRO A 524 11.64 4.63 -12.67
N ASN A 525 12.24 4.12 -13.74
CA ASN A 525 13.11 2.94 -13.71
C ASN A 525 14.32 3.08 -12.79
N ARG A 526 14.83 4.31 -12.57
CA ARG A 526 15.88 4.62 -11.57
C ARG A 526 15.60 4.02 -10.18
N PHE A 527 14.33 3.89 -9.83
CA PHE A 527 13.87 3.48 -8.51
C PHE A 527 13.35 2.05 -8.45
N GLU A 528 13.32 1.34 -9.58
CA GLU A 528 12.79 -0.01 -9.72
C GLU A 528 13.93 -0.99 -9.99
N ALA A 529 14.78 -1.20 -8.97
CA ALA A 529 15.96 -2.03 -9.07
C ALA A 529 15.62 -3.53 -9.10
N GLY A 530 16.27 -4.26 -10.01
CA GLY A 530 16.05 -5.69 -10.21
C GLY A 530 14.76 -6.03 -10.96
N THR A 531 14.38 -7.30 -10.93
CA THR A 531 13.07 -7.74 -11.45
C THR A 531 12.00 -7.30 -10.46
N GLY A 532 11.11 -6.40 -10.90
CA GLY A 532 9.99 -5.94 -10.09
C GLY A 532 8.88 -6.97 -9.90
N ASN A 533 7.86 -6.62 -9.14
CA ASN A 533 6.67 -7.46 -8.94
C ASN A 533 5.67 -7.28 -10.11
N ILE A 534 6.00 -7.88 -11.26
CA ILE A 534 5.33 -7.63 -12.55
C ILE A 534 3.85 -8.03 -12.50
N ALA A 535 3.56 -9.28 -12.13
CA ALA A 535 2.20 -9.80 -12.10
C ALA A 535 1.32 -9.00 -11.13
N ASP A 536 1.84 -8.61 -9.97
CA ASP A 536 1.05 -7.88 -8.99
C ASP A 536 0.81 -6.42 -9.39
N ALA A 537 1.72 -5.77 -10.12
CA ALA A 537 1.44 -4.47 -10.74
C ALA A 537 0.28 -4.60 -11.75
N VAL A 538 0.30 -5.64 -12.57
CA VAL A 538 -0.77 -5.95 -13.51
C VAL A 538 -2.11 -6.22 -12.79
N GLY A 539 -2.08 -6.99 -11.69
CA GLY A 539 -3.25 -7.22 -10.84
C GLY A 539 -3.74 -5.95 -10.15
N LEU A 540 -2.85 -5.03 -9.77
CA LEU A 540 -3.20 -3.71 -9.24
C LEU A 540 -3.93 -2.89 -10.31
N GLY A 541 -3.49 -2.90 -11.57
CA GLY A 541 -4.20 -2.28 -12.68
C GLY A 541 -5.65 -2.75 -12.77
N ALA A 542 -5.88 -4.07 -12.75
CA ALA A 542 -7.23 -4.63 -12.76
C ALA A 542 -8.07 -4.23 -11.53
N ALA A 543 -7.46 -4.07 -10.36
CA ALA A 543 -8.16 -3.62 -9.17
C ALA A 543 -8.63 -2.16 -9.28
N LEU A 544 -7.77 -1.29 -9.83
CA LEU A 544 -8.10 0.11 -10.09
C LEU A 544 -9.19 0.24 -11.16
N ASP A 545 -9.12 -0.54 -12.23
CA ASP A 545 -10.18 -0.58 -13.25
C ASP A 545 -11.51 -1.08 -12.68
N TYR A 546 -11.47 -2.07 -11.79
CA TYR A 546 -12.67 -2.56 -11.09
C TYR A 546 -13.33 -1.44 -10.26
N VAL A 547 -12.54 -0.71 -9.47
CA VAL A 547 -13.01 0.43 -8.66
C VAL A 547 -13.51 1.57 -9.55
N ALA A 548 -12.79 1.91 -10.62
CA ALA A 548 -13.17 2.96 -11.56
C ALA A 548 -14.49 2.64 -12.27
N ARG A 549 -14.71 1.37 -12.65
CA ARG A 549 -15.96 0.90 -13.24
C ARG A 549 -17.15 1.06 -12.29
N ILE A 550 -16.97 0.75 -11.00
CA ILE A 550 -17.99 1.01 -9.98
C ILE A 550 -18.15 2.52 -9.73
N GLY A 551 -17.09 3.32 -9.84
CA GLY A 551 -17.07 4.76 -9.59
C GLY A 551 -16.79 5.06 -8.12
N ILE A 552 -15.64 5.70 -7.85
CA ILE A 552 -15.14 5.94 -6.49
C ILE A 552 -16.06 6.85 -5.67
N GLU A 553 -16.80 7.74 -6.33
CA GLU A 553 -17.75 8.66 -5.73
C GLU A 553 -19.03 7.93 -5.28
N ARG A 554 -19.44 6.88 -6.01
CA ARG A 554 -20.55 6.01 -5.61
C ARG A 554 -20.15 5.13 -4.42
N ILE A 555 -18.92 4.60 -4.46
CA ILE A 555 -18.31 3.88 -3.34
C ILE A 555 -18.28 4.77 -2.10
N ALA A 556 -17.73 5.99 -2.22
CA ALA A 556 -17.61 6.94 -1.12
C ALA A 556 -18.97 7.26 -0.49
N ARG A 557 -20.00 7.49 -1.31
CA ARG A 557 -21.36 7.74 -0.82
C ARG A 557 -21.93 6.53 -0.06
N TYR A 558 -21.83 5.33 -0.64
CA TYR A 558 -22.35 4.12 0.00
C TYR A 558 -21.63 3.83 1.32
N GLU A 559 -20.31 3.94 1.34
CA GLU A 559 -19.49 3.74 2.54
C GLU A 559 -19.78 4.81 3.61
N HIS A 560 -20.04 6.06 3.22
CA HIS A 560 -20.47 7.10 4.13
C HIS A 560 -21.83 6.78 4.77
N ASP A 561 -22.82 6.39 3.96
CA ASP A 561 -24.15 6.00 4.44
C ASP A 561 -24.07 4.79 5.40
N LEU A 562 -23.19 3.83 5.10
CA LEU A 562 -22.96 2.66 5.94
C LEU A 562 -22.24 3.02 7.26
N LEU A 563 -21.24 3.90 7.21
CA LEU A 563 -20.54 4.41 8.39
C LEU A 563 -21.50 5.20 9.30
N ALA A 564 -22.32 6.09 8.73
CA ALA A 564 -23.30 6.88 9.46
C ALA A 564 -24.32 5.97 10.16
N TYR A 565 -24.80 4.94 9.46
CA TYR A 565 -25.64 3.91 10.04
C TYR A 565 -24.95 3.21 11.21
N ALA A 566 -23.74 2.65 10.98
CA ALA A 566 -22.99 1.91 11.97
C ALA A 566 -22.66 2.73 13.23
N ALA A 567 -22.25 4.00 13.06
CA ALA A 567 -22.03 4.90 14.17
C ALA A 567 -23.33 5.18 14.94
N GLY A 568 -24.44 5.39 14.24
CA GLY A 568 -25.75 5.67 14.83
C GLY A 568 -26.32 4.50 15.65
N VAL A 569 -26.08 3.25 15.24
CA VAL A 569 -26.56 2.07 15.98
C VAL A 569 -25.59 1.59 17.07
N LEU A 570 -24.29 1.84 16.91
CA LEU A 570 -23.26 1.41 17.87
C LEU A 570 -23.08 2.41 19.04
N ALA A 571 -23.11 3.72 18.77
CA ALA A 571 -22.89 4.75 19.80
C ALA A 571 -23.88 4.67 20.99
N PRO A 572 -25.17 4.34 20.82
CA PRO A 572 -26.12 4.23 21.93
C PRO A 572 -25.91 2.99 22.82
N VAL A 573 -25.06 2.04 22.44
CA VAL A 573 -24.84 0.82 23.23
C VAL A 573 -24.14 1.19 24.55
N PRO A 574 -24.69 0.79 25.73
CA PRO A 574 -24.11 1.16 27.02
C PRO A 574 -22.63 0.75 27.14
N GLY A 575 -21.80 1.68 27.60
CA GLY A 575 -20.37 1.46 27.79
C GLY A 575 -19.53 1.59 26.52
N VAL A 576 -20.13 1.72 25.33
CA VAL A 576 -19.37 2.01 24.11
C VAL A 576 -18.88 3.45 24.11
N ARG A 577 -17.61 3.65 23.74
CA ARG A 577 -17.05 4.96 23.39
C ARG A 577 -16.40 4.87 22.02
N LEU A 578 -16.92 5.65 21.07
CA LEU A 578 -16.30 5.81 19.75
C LEU A 578 -15.01 6.64 19.87
N ILE A 579 -13.99 6.27 19.10
CA ILE A 579 -12.69 6.94 19.02
C ILE A 579 -12.49 7.46 17.61
N GLY A 580 -12.29 8.76 17.47
CA GLY A 580 -12.33 9.45 16.18
C GLY A 580 -13.78 9.71 15.75
N THR A 581 -14.27 10.91 16.05
CA THR A 581 -15.62 11.38 15.71
C THR A 581 -15.53 12.69 14.90
N ALA A 582 -14.45 12.85 14.15
CA ALA A 582 -14.28 13.94 13.19
C ALA A 582 -15.48 13.98 12.23
N ARG A 583 -15.84 15.20 11.81
CA ARG A 583 -16.98 15.44 10.91
C ARG A 583 -16.82 14.69 9.59
N ASP A 584 -15.65 14.85 8.96
CA ASP A 584 -15.33 14.20 7.70
C ASP A 584 -14.48 12.97 7.97
N LYS A 585 -15.04 11.80 7.64
CA LYS A 585 -14.49 10.52 8.06
C LYS A 585 -14.74 9.44 7.02
N ALA A 586 -13.70 8.66 6.70
CA ALA A 586 -13.81 7.42 5.95
C ALA A 586 -14.36 6.29 6.84
N SER A 587 -14.69 5.16 6.23
CA SER A 587 -15.42 4.03 6.80
C SER A 587 -14.67 3.20 7.87
N VAL A 588 -14.04 3.87 8.84
CA VAL A 588 -13.31 3.26 9.97
C VAL A 588 -14.02 3.54 11.29
N LEU A 589 -14.53 2.52 11.97
CA LEU A 589 -15.22 2.65 13.25
C LEU A 589 -14.36 2.06 14.38
N SER A 590 -13.56 2.92 15.02
CA SER A 590 -12.80 2.56 16.23
C SER A 590 -13.63 2.82 17.48
N PHE A 591 -13.60 1.88 18.43
CA PHE A 591 -14.30 2.02 19.69
C PHE A 591 -13.62 1.22 20.82
N VAL A 592 -14.04 1.54 22.05
CA VAL A 592 -13.78 0.74 23.25
C VAL A 592 -15.11 0.44 23.94
N LEU A 593 -15.16 -0.65 24.71
CA LEU A 593 -16.32 -1.05 25.50
C LEU A 593 -15.92 -1.06 26.98
N LYS A 594 -16.63 -0.30 27.80
CA LYS A 594 -16.36 -0.17 29.24
C LYS A 594 -16.38 -1.54 29.90
N GLY A 595 -15.35 -1.80 30.70
CA GLY A 595 -15.22 -3.04 31.46
C GLY A 595 -14.76 -4.24 30.64
N TYR A 596 -14.32 -4.07 29.39
CA TYR A 596 -13.76 -5.13 28.55
C TYR A 596 -12.42 -4.73 27.96
N GLU A 597 -11.48 -5.68 27.92
CA GLU A 597 -10.28 -5.54 27.11
C GLU A 597 -10.61 -5.68 25.62
N THR A 598 -9.90 -4.95 24.76
CA THR A 598 -10.19 -4.96 23.31
C THR A 598 -10.11 -6.36 22.71
N GLU A 599 -9.18 -7.19 23.19
CA GLU A 599 -9.07 -8.60 22.78
C GLU A 599 -10.27 -9.45 23.19
N GLU A 600 -10.90 -9.19 24.34
CA GLU A 600 -12.12 -9.91 24.74
C GLU A 600 -13.26 -9.63 23.75
N VAL A 601 -13.43 -8.37 23.36
CA VAL A 601 -14.42 -7.95 22.37
C VAL A 601 -14.10 -8.57 21.01
N GLY A 602 -12.84 -8.51 20.57
CA GLY A 602 -12.40 -9.13 19.32
C GLY A 602 -12.61 -10.65 19.27
N ARG A 603 -12.34 -11.36 20.37
CA ARG A 603 -12.61 -12.81 20.47
C ARG A 603 -14.10 -13.13 20.39
N ALA A 604 -14.95 -12.35 21.06
CA ALA A 604 -16.40 -12.53 21.00
C ALA A 604 -16.96 -12.31 19.59
N LEU A 605 -16.51 -11.26 18.91
CA LEU A 605 -16.88 -10.97 17.51
C LEU A 605 -16.39 -12.07 16.57
N ASN A 606 -15.15 -12.55 16.73
CA ASN A 606 -14.62 -13.65 15.92
C ASN A 606 -15.44 -14.94 16.11
N ALA A 607 -15.85 -15.27 17.33
CA ALA A 607 -16.75 -16.40 17.59
C ALA A 607 -18.14 -16.24 16.93
N ALA A 608 -18.51 -15.01 16.55
CA ALA A 608 -19.68 -14.70 15.75
C ALA A 608 -19.43 -14.70 14.23
N GLY A 609 -18.22 -15.03 13.77
CA GLY A 609 -17.84 -14.97 12.36
C GLY A 609 -17.45 -13.56 11.88
N ILE A 610 -17.29 -12.61 12.81
CA ILE A 610 -17.06 -11.19 12.54
C ILE A 610 -15.58 -10.85 12.75
N ALA A 611 -14.88 -10.56 11.67
CA ALA A 611 -13.48 -10.19 11.68
C ALA A 611 -13.32 -8.68 11.88
N VAL A 612 -12.82 -8.28 13.04
CA VAL A 612 -12.38 -6.91 13.37
C VAL A 612 -10.92 -6.94 13.80
N ARG A 613 -10.27 -5.78 13.86
CA ARG A 613 -8.92 -5.69 14.46
C ARG A 613 -8.99 -5.13 15.87
N SER A 614 -8.29 -5.78 16.79
CA SER A 614 -8.03 -5.26 18.14
C SER A 614 -6.55 -4.98 18.30
N GLY A 615 -6.20 -3.84 18.90
CA GLY A 615 -4.81 -3.47 19.14
C GLY A 615 -4.52 -2.01 18.82
N HIS A 616 -3.25 -1.72 18.54
CA HIS A 616 -2.76 -0.36 18.36
C HIS A 616 -2.82 0.17 16.92
N HIS A 617 -3.23 -0.66 15.95
CA HIS A 617 -3.37 -0.32 14.52
C HIS A 617 -2.14 0.34 13.89
N CYS A 618 -0.95 0.06 14.40
CA CYS A 618 0.28 0.77 14.02
C CYS A 618 0.15 2.32 14.12
N ALA A 619 -0.60 2.82 15.10
CA ALA A 619 -0.91 4.22 15.31
C ALA A 619 -0.92 4.55 16.82
N GLN A 620 0.10 4.07 17.55
CA GLN A 620 0.18 4.25 19.01
C GLN A 620 0.12 5.72 19.47
N PRO A 621 0.78 6.70 18.81
CA PRO A 621 0.75 8.09 19.28
C PRO A 621 -0.67 8.68 19.33
N ILE A 622 -1.51 8.43 18.32
CA ILE A 622 -2.89 8.91 18.34
C ILE A 622 -3.70 8.22 19.43
N LEU A 623 -3.57 6.91 19.61
CA LEU A 623 -4.32 6.21 20.66
C LEU A 623 -3.94 6.75 22.06
N ARG A 624 -2.65 7.00 22.29
CA ARG A 624 -2.16 7.59 23.54
C ARG A 624 -2.69 9.00 23.78
N ARG A 625 -2.84 9.81 22.73
CA ARG A 625 -3.51 11.13 22.81
C ARG A 625 -4.98 11.00 23.25
N PHE A 626 -5.62 9.87 22.98
CA PHE A 626 -6.97 9.53 23.47
C PHE A 626 -6.99 8.76 24.80
N GLY A 627 -5.83 8.62 25.47
CA GLY A 627 -5.68 7.89 26.73
C GLY A 627 -5.82 6.38 26.59
N LEU A 628 -5.49 5.82 25.41
CA LEU A 628 -5.65 4.40 25.09
C LEU A 628 -4.35 3.80 24.53
N GLU A 629 -4.11 2.52 24.77
CA GLU A 629 -3.07 1.75 24.04
C GLU A 629 -3.65 0.91 22.89
N ALA A 630 -4.95 0.59 22.95
CA ALA A 630 -5.64 -0.23 21.97
C ALA A 630 -7.11 0.18 21.78
N THR A 631 -7.65 -0.09 20.60
CA THR A 631 -9.09 -0.04 20.30
C THR A 631 -9.52 -1.29 19.55
N VAL A 632 -10.83 -1.55 19.54
CA VAL A 632 -11.44 -2.41 18.52
C VAL A 632 -11.75 -1.54 17.31
N ARG A 633 -11.39 -2.01 16.12
CA ARG A 633 -11.59 -1.30 14.86
C ARG A 633 -12.37 -2.17 13.88
N ALA A 634 -13.59 -1.75 13.60
CA ALA A 634 -14.39 -2.24 12.49
C ALA A 634 -14.24 -1.26 11.31
N SER A 635 -13.45 -1.64 10.32
CA SER A 635 -13.27 -0.89 9.07
C SER A 635 -14.10 -1.51 7.96
N LEU A 636 -15.00 -0.74 7.38
CA LEU A 636 -15.99 -1.16 6.40
C LEU A 636 -15.48 -0.85 4.98
N ALA A 637 -15.95 -1.60 4.00
CA ALA A 637 -15.75 -1.36 2.58
C ALA A 637 -17.09 -1.43 1.84
N PHE A 638 -17.11 -1.02 0.59
CA PHE A 638 -18.34 -0.95 -0.20
C PHE A 638 -19.06 -2.27 -0.45
N TYR A 639 -18.43 -3.42 -0.19
CA TYR A 639 -19.09 -4.73 -0.22
C TYR A 639 -19.76 -5.11 1.10
N ASN A 640 -19.59 -4.34 2.17
CA ASN A 640 -20.24 -4.60 3.45
C ASN A 640 -21.70 -4.12 3.47
N THR A 641 -22.50 -4.65 4.38
CA THR A 641 -23.95 -4.36 4.46
C THR A 641 -24.39 -3.88 5.84
N ARG A 642 -25.62 -3.35 5.93
CA ARG A 642 -26.23 -2.96 7.21
C ARG A 642 -26.51 -4.18 8.10
N ASP A 643 -26.94 -5.29 7.52
CA ASP A 643 -27.16 -6.55 8.26
C ASP A 643 -25.88 -7.05 8.93
N GLU A 644 -24.73 -6.90 8.27
CA GLU A 644 -23.42 -7.23 8.85
C GLU A 644 -23.07 -6.30 10.03
N VAL A 645 -23.44 -5.02 9.94
CA VAL A 645 -23.28 -4.04 11.02
C VAL A 645 -24.18 -4.40 12.21
N ASP A 646 -25.44 -4.76 11.95
CA ASP A 646 -26.40 -5.16 12.97
C ASP A 646 -25.91 -6.41 13.71
N ALA A 647 -25.40 -7.41 13.00
CA ALA A 647 -24.81 -8.61 13.59
C ALA A 647 -23.63 -8.28 14.53
N MET A 648 -22.78 -7.32 14.17
CA MET A 648 -21.70 -6.84 15.05
C MET A 648 -22.26 -6.14 16.28
N VAL A 649 -23.22 -5.23 16.10
CA VAL A 649 -23.81 -4.45 17.19
C VAL A 649 -24.54 -5.34 18.18
N ASP A 650 -25.21 -6.39 17.73
CA ASP A 650 -25.89 -7.35 18.61
C ASP A 650 -24.90 -8.07 19.54
N VAL A 651 -23.75 -8.51 19.02
CA VAL A 651 -22.68 -9.09 19.85
C VAL A 651 -22.15 -8.07 20.87
N VAL A 652 -21.96 -6.80 20.47
CA VAL A 652 -21.51 -5.75 21.40
C VAL A 652 -22.57 -5.45 22.47
N ARG A 653 -23.86 -5.47 22.12
CA ARG A 653 -24.98 -5.32 23.08
C ARG A 653 -25.03 -6.48 24.07
N GLU A 654 -24.84 -7.72 23.61
CA GLU A 654 -24.76 -8.89 24.48
C GLU A 654 -23.61 -8.78 25.49
N LEU A 655 -22.44 -8.31 25.05
CA LEU A 655 -21.31 -8.05 25.95
C LEU A 655 -21.64 -6.95 26.96
N ALA A 656 -22.17 -5.82 26.48
CA ALA A 656 -22.57 -4.71 27.36
C ALA A 656 -23.54 -5.21 28.44
N ALA A 657 -24.57 -5.97 28.07
CA ALA A 657 -25.57 -6.49 29.01
C ALA A 657 -25.02 -7.42 30.10
N ARG A 658 -23.87 -8.08 29.89
CA ARG A 658 -23.26 -9.00 30.88
C ARG A 658 -22.50 -8.29 32.00
N ARG A 659 -22.11 -7.03 31.81
CA ARG A 659 -21.29 -6.26 32.77
C ARG A 659 -21.89 -4.87 33.08
N ILE A 660 -23.19 -4.68 32.81
CA ILE A 660 -23.99 -3.54 33.33
C ILE A 660 -24.30 -3.75 34.81
#